data_AF-A0A969GEF8-F1
#
_entry.id   AF-A0A969GEF8-F1
#
_cell.length_a   1.000
_cell.length_b   1.000
_cell.length_c   1.000
_cell.angle_alpha   90.00
_cell.angle_beta   90.00
_cell.angle_gamma   90.00
#
_symmetry.space_group_name_H-M   'P 1'
#
loop_
_entity.id
_entity.type
_entity.pdbx_description
1 polymer ?
#
loop_
_entity_poly.entity_id
_entity_poly.type
_entity_poly.pdbx_seq_one_letter_code
_entity_poly.pdbx_strand_id
1 'polypeptide(L)'
;MYGVHKYTYVDSAVVIASCSDWTISYSSCCRNNAITSLSNGAGSSFYIQTTLNSTLSNCNSSPNFGFDPIFYTCIGDTAVYSHGVTEIDGDNLVFSLVNCLDDATTAVGYNTGFSGQNPLFTNYLQIDATTGTLKFVPTVAQVGVICMLVEEYRNGVKISEVIRDIQIGATNCGGNDVPIVSGINGVAGSGGGTGGNSITLSTGQNTCFTINALDVNSTQILEIQHTNSLSGATYTINPTGNTAQLTVCWTPTINDVGTHTFGVSVQDNACPIVAKKNYTYIINVQQGAMTIQGVITRSDGLPLSNSKIFIQNNFLNPFDSTTTDASGNYSITTTSNVAIKAVPNASHFDQKATYYLNAISYLAATPVTLNGQSSVTVDFSTLPALVKINGTVSRHDGSPLNNSWVHLLDTSKTSIDSVLTSAQGAYSFVVPDISIDYYIKATPNSNNNDQVITYYNGSETIQSADSIPILTTINIANFNTIDTASATGGKSIGGTVGVGTDNFTPYADVRLILKDNSGTFINDAITDDNGKFKFYGLSDGSYTIFVDKIGIDNELAPMVTLTAAQQSQDTLRLLLHSYYLEMLSANTTVKVLNVQNIAIYPNPIQTTLTIEYDLVASANINIDILDVNGRIVKNLKNERQNAGNHQHLEDISKNNFPNGIYFIRLQFDNQILTKKIIVKGQ
;
A
#
# COMPACT_ATOMS: atom_id res chain seq x y z
N MET A 1 -56.53 -4.96 42.18
CA MET A 1 -55.24 -4.26 42.33
C MET A 1 -54.24 -5.30 42.81
N TYR A 2 -53.27 -5.68 41.96
CA TYR A 2 -52.18 -6.54 42.37
C TYR A 2 -51.02 -5.62 42.74
N GLY A 3 -50.71 -5.51 44.03
CA GLY A 3 -49.52 -4.78 44.47
C GLY A 3 -48.26 -5.56 44.10
N VAL A 4 -47.23 -4.85 43.64
CA VAL A 4 -45.92 -5.43 43.36
C VAL A 4 -44.94 -4.95 44.43
N HIS A 5 -44.20 -5.87 45.04
CA HIS A 5 -43.04 -5.54 45.86
C HIS A 5 -41.77 -5.88 45.08
N LYS A 6 -40.89 -4.89 44.91
CA LYS A 6 -39.61 -5.05 44.26
C LYS A 6 -38.50 -5.05 45.31
N TYR A 7 -37.66 -6.08 45.27
CA TYR A 7 -36.46 -6.18 46.08
C TYR A 7 -35.25 -6.14 45.15
N THR A 8 -34.35 -5.19 45.38
CA THR A 8 -33.06 -5.13 44.69
C THR A 8 -31.98 -5.53 45.68
N TYR A 9 -31.27 -6.60 45.38
CA TYR A 9 -30.12 -7.04 46.16
C TYR A 9 -28.85 -6.57 45.44
N VAL A 10 -27.98 -5.88 46.17
CA VAL A 10 -26.70 -5.42 45.68
C VAL A 10 -25.64 -5.86 46.68
N ASP A 11 -24.59 -6.51 46.19
CA ASP A 11 -23.42 -6.86 46.98
C ASP A 11 -22.19 -6.12 46.42
N SER A 12 -21.13 -6.06 47.22
CA SER A 12 -19.81 -5.57 46.82
C SER A 12 -19.18 -6.44 45.71
N ALA A 13 -18.16 -5.90 45.02
CA ALA A 13 -17.55 -6.57 43.88
C ALA A 13 -17.02 -7.97 44.24
N VAL A 14 -17.67 -9.01 43.69
CA VAL A 14 -17.22 -10.40 43.81
C VAL A 14 -16.15 -10.63 42.73
N VAL A 15 -14.91 -10.85 43.14
CA VAL A 15 -13.83 -11.23 42.23
C VAL A 15 -13.90 -12.73 42.01
N ILE A 16 -14.33 -13.14 40.81
CA ILE A 16 -14.36 -14.55 40.38
C ILE A 16 -13.10 -14.89 39.59
N ALA A 17 -12.59 -16.12 39.75
CA ALA A 17 -11.46 -16.60 38.93
C ALA A 17 -11.89 -16.73 37.46
N SER A 18 -10.95 -16.70 36.51
CA SER A 18 -11.29 -16.97 35.11
C SER A 18 -11.77 -18.42 34.95
N CYS A 19 -12.96 -18.63 34.38
CA CYS A 19 -13.55 -19.96 34.14
C CYS A 19 -14.48 -19.90 32.92
N SER A 20 -14.62 -21.02 32.22
CA SER A 20 -15.40 -21.08 30.97
C SER A 20 -16.91 -21.25 31.18
N ASP A 21 -17.36 -21.52 32.40
CA ASP A 21 -18.68 -22.07 32.71
C ASP A 21 -19.23 -21.58 34.07
N TRP A 22 -18.95 -20.33 34.44
CA TRP A 22 -19.56 -19.75 35.64
C TRP A 22 -21.08 -19.83 35.54
N THR A 23 -21.72 -20.32 36.60
CA THR A 23 -23.18 -20.27 36.76
C THR A 23 -23.49 -19.46 38.00
N ILE A 24 -24.26 -18.39 37.83
CA ILE A 24 -24.75 -17.55 38.92
C ILE A 24 -26.27 -17.74 38.95
N SER A 25 -26.78 -18.24 40.06
CA SER A 25 -28.19 -18.60 40.20
C SER A 25 -28.82 -17.97 41.43
N TYR A 26 -30.12 -17.67 41.33
CA TYR A 26 -30.94 -17.33 42.47
C TYR A 26 -32.14 -18.28 42.53
N SER A 27 -32.46 -18.72 43.74
CA SER A 27 -33.64 -19.55 43.97
C SER A 27 -34.43 -19.06 45.16
N SER A 28 -35.75 -19.19 45.09
CA SER A 28 -36.68 -18.86 46.17
C SER A 28 -37.88 -19.78 46.11
N CYS A 29 -38.15 -20.50 47.21
CA CYS A 29 -39.47 -21.09 47.38
C CYS A 29 -40.41 -20.01 47.96
N CYS A 30 -41.56 -19.71 47.36
CA CYS A 30 -42.19 -20.40 46.22
C CYS A 30 -42.92 -19.39 45.33
N ARG A 31 -43.23 -19.78 44.08
CA ARG A 31 -44.10 -18.99 43.22
C ARG A 31 -45.49 -18.83 43.87
N ASN A 32 -46.23 -17.81 43.45
CA ASN A 32 -47.53 -17.52 44.05
C ASN A 32 -48.65 -18.41 43.47
N ASN A 33 -49.72 -18.57 44.26
CA ASN A 33 -50.89 -19.37 43.93
C ASN A 33 -51.73 -18.88 42.74
N ALA A 34 -51.47 -17.69 42.20
CA ALA A 34 -52.27 -17.18 41.09
C ALA A 34 -51.91 -17.87 39.77
N ILE A 35 -50.73 -18.49 39.65
CA ILE A 35 -50.26 -19.13 38.41
C ILE A 35 -51.10 -20.37 38.10
N THR A 36 -51.81 -20.33 36.96
CA THR A 36 -52.71 -21.39 36.50
C THR A 36 -52.06 -22.35 35.50
N SER A 37 -50.93 -21.96 34.90
CA SER A 37 -50.18 -22.77 33.92
C SER A 37 -49.38 -23.93 34.52
N LEU A 38 -49.25 -23.99 35.86
CA LEU A 38 -48.44 -24.99 36.57
C LEU A 38 -49.28 -25.95 37.42
N SER A 39 -48.83 -27.20 37.52
CA SER A 39 -49.47 -28.30 38.26
C SER A 39 -49.44 -28.14 39.78
N ASN A 40 -48.43 -27.42 40.30
CA ASN A 40 -48.33 -27.07 41.71
C ASN A 40 -47.86 -25.61 41.86
N GLY A 41 -48.68 -24.66 41.40
CA GLY A 41 -48.32 -23.22 41.37
C GLY A 41 -47.81 -22.65 42.71
N ALA A 42 -48.32 -23.15 43.84
CA ALA A 42 -47.89 -22.78 45.20
C ALA A 42 -46.54 -23.35 45.65
N GLY A 43 -46.13 -24.47 45.05
CA GLY A 43 -45.04 -25.32 45.53
C GLY A 43 -43.83 -25.38 44.61
N SER A 44 -43.96 -24.87 43.38
CA SER A 44 -42.81 -24.73 42.48
C SER A 44 -41.91 -23.58 42.92
N SER A 45 -40.62 -23.87 42.99
CA SER A 45 -39.57 -22.90 43.31
C SER A 45 -39.34 -21.94 42.13
N PHE A 46 -39.11 -20.68 42.45
CA PHE A 46 -38.58 -19.72 41.48
C PHE A 46 -37.09 -19.96 41.36
N TYR A 47 -36.60 -20.26 40.16
CA TYR A 47 -35.17 -20.43 39.88
C TYR A 47 -34.82 -19.69 38.60
N ILE A 48 -33.79 -18.84 38.67
CA ILE A 48 -33.19 -18.16 37.53
C ILE A 48 -31.68 -18.32 37.59
N GLN A 49 -31.05 -18.29 36.42
CA GLN A 49 -29.60 -18.33 36.33
C GLN A 49 -29.07 -17.50 35.18
N THR A 50 -27.80 -17.15 35.28
CA THR A 50 -26.98 -16.70 34.17
C THR A 50 -25.73 -17.56 34.10
N THR A 51 -25.29 -17.88 32.88
CA THR A 51 -23.99 -18.49 32.65
C THR A 51 -23.05 -17.50 31.99
N LEU A 52 -21.76 -17.57 32.33
CA LEU A 52 -20.74 -16.66 31.84
C LEU A 52 -19.43 -17.42 31.55
N ASN A 53 -18.88 -17.20 30.36
CA ASN A 53 -17.53 -17.60 30.04
C ASN A 53 -16.56 -16.42 30.19
N SER A 54 -15.95 -16.30 31.36
CA SER A 54 -15.00 -15.22 31.68
C SER A 54 -13.61 -15.42 31.09
N THR A 55 -13.40 -16.48 30.28
CA THR A 55 -12.16 -16.65 29.49
C THR A 55 -12.26 -15.97 28.11
N LEU A 56 -13.47 -15.74 27.61
CA LEU A 56 -13.72 -15.17 26.28
C LEU A 56 -13.90 -13.65 26.30
N SER A 57 -14.16 -13.07 27.46
CA SER A 57 -14.25 -11.62 27.65
C SER A 57 -13.78 -11.24 29.05
N ASN A 58 -12.81 -10.32 29.11
CA ASN A 58 -12.27 -9.79 30.38
C ASN A 58 -13.05 -8.58 30.91
N CYS A 59 -13.92 -7.98 30.08
CA CYS A 59 -14.84 -6.91 30.43
C CYS A 59 -16.19 -7.17 29.72
N ASN A 60 -17.20 -7.60 30.48
CA ASN A 60 -18.54 -7.89 29.99
C ASN A 60 -19.60 -7.43 31.00
N SER A 61 -20.70 -6.90 30.50
CA SER A 61 -21.87 -6.46 31.24
C SER A 61 -23.05 -7.35 30.85
N SER A 62 -23.80 -7.89 31.82
CA SER A 62 -25.01 -8.64 31.47
C SER A 62 -26.04 -7.73 30.78
N PRO A 63 -26.88 -8.25 29.87
CA PRO A 63 -28.00 -7.50 29.31
C PRO A 63 -28.85 -6.84 30.41
N ASN A 64 -29.11 -5.54 30.26
CA ASN A 64 -29.91 -4.78 31.21
C ASN A 64 -31.39 -4.83 30.82
N PHE A 65 -32.27 -5.08 31.80
CA PHE A 65 -33.71 -5.23 31.59
C PHE A 65 -34.44 -3.98 32.10
N GLY A 66 -34.91 -3.14 31.19
CA GLY A 66 -35.50 -1.83 31.51
C GLY A 66 -36.92 -1.85 32.08
N PHE A 67 -37.70 -2.90 31.84
CA PHE A 67 -39.08 -3.04 32.33
C PHE A 67 -39.24 -4.21 33.31
N ASP A 68 -40.10 -4.01 34.32
CA ASP A 68 -40.36 -5.00 35.35
C ASP A 68 -41.01 -6.29 34.76
N PRO A 69 -40.70 -7.48 35.32
CA PRO A 69 -41.12 -8.78 34.78
C PRO A 69 -42.57 -9.16 35.14
N ILE A 70 -43.49 -8.20 35.08
CA ILE A 70 -44.92 -8.39 35.36
C ILE A 70 -45.73 -7.68 34.28
N PHE A 71 -46.63 -8.41 33.63
CA PHE A 71 -47.45 -7.88 32.55
C PHE A 71 -48.89 -8.39 32.63
N TYR A 72 -49.85 -7.46 32.60
CA TYR A 72 -51.27 -7.77 32.53
C TYR A 72 -51.84 -7.32 31.19
N THR A 73 -52.70 -8.13 30.61
CA THR A 73 -53.31 -7.86 29.31
C THR A 73 -54.74 -8.40 29.23
N CYS A 74 -55.43 -8.02 28.16
CA CYS A 74 -56.85 -8.27 27.96
C CYS A 74 -57.08 -9.49 27.07
N ILE A 75 -58.07 -10.31 27.43
CA ILE A 75 -58.49 -11.46 26.62
C ILE A 75 -59.00 -10.96 25.26
N GLY A 76 -58.52 -11.57 24.17
CA GLY A 76 -58.90 -11.24 22.81
C GLY A 76 -58.07 -10.13 22.15
N ASP A 77 -57.32 -9.36 22.93
CA ASP A 77 -56.47 -8.29 22.41
C ASP A 77 -55.05 -8.75 22.06
N THR A 78 -54.41 -8.02 21.14
CA THR A 78 -53.00 -8.26 20.81
C THR A 78 -52.09 -7.66 21.88
N ALA A 79 -51.58 -8.54 22.74
CA ALA A 79 -50.54 -8.23 23.70
C ALA A 79 -49.19 -8.05 22.99
N VAL A 80 -48.46 -6.99 23.39
CA VAL A 80 -47.08 -6.75 22.98
C VAL A 80 -46.26 -6.48 24.24
N TYR A 81 -45.34 -7.39 24.55
CA TYR A 81 -44.51 -7.31 25.74
C TYR A 81 -43.03 -7.46 25.39
N SER A 82 -42.27 -6.42 25.66
CA SER A 82 -40.82 -6.42 25.71
C SER A 82 -40.34 -6.09 27.13
N HIS A 83 -39.14 -6.56 27.47
CA HIS A 83 -38.42 -6.15 28.67
C HIS A 83 -37.63 -4.85 28.51
N GLY A 84 -37.59 -4.26 27.31
CA GLY A 84 -36.73 -3.12 27.04
C GLY A 84 -35.27 -3.48 27.29
N VAL A 85 -34.82 -4.61 26.72
CA VAL A 85 -33.47 -5.12 26.93
C VAL A 85 -32.47 -4.25 26.17
N THR A 86 -31.40 -3.87 26.87
CA THR A 86 -30.33 -3.02 26.35
C THR A 86 -28.98 -3.66 26.65
N GLU A 87 -28.10 -3.68 25.67
CA GLU A 87 -26.72 -4.17 25.75
C GLU A 87 -25.79 -2.97 25.50
N ILE A 88 -24.75 -2.81 26.32
CA ILE A 88 -23.87 -1.63 26.34
C ILE A 88 -22.48 -1.91 25.77
N ASP A 89 -22.07 -3.17 25.71
CA ASP A 89 -20.75 -3.57 25.23
C ASP A 89 -20.70 -3.82 23.69
N GLY A 90 -21.85 -3.72 23.02
CA GLY A 90 -22.00 -3.91 21.57
C GLY A 90 -22.21 -5.37 21.14
N ASP A 91 -22.68 -6.23 22.05
CA ASP A 91 -22.92 -7.64 21.78
C ASP A 91 -24.26 -7.89 21.09
N ASN A 92 -24.32 -8.95 20.29
CA ASN A 92 -25.57 -9.37 19.67
C ASN A 92 -26.35 -10.23 20.64
N LEU A 93 -27.61 -9.85 20.88
CA LEU A 93 -28.53 -10.61 21.71
C LEU A 93 -29.45 -11.49 20.87
N VAL A 94 -29.62 -12.73 21.30
CA VAL A 94 -30.59 -13.68 20.71
C VAL A 94 -31.59 -14.09 21.78
N PHE A 95 -32.87 -13.94 21.45
CA PHE A 95 -33.98 -14.18 22.38
C PHE A 95 -34.75 -15.44 21.99
N SER A 96 -35.04 -16.29 22.97
CA SER A 96 -35.90 -17.46 22.77
C SER A 96 -36.73 -17.78 24.01
N LEU A 97 -37.80 -18.55 23.82
CA LEU A 97 -38.58 -19.10 24.92
C LEU A 97 -37.97 -20.43 25.36
N VAL A 98 -37.91 -20.65 26.67
CA VAL A 98 -37.43 -21.88 27.30
C VAL A 98 -38.38 -22.30 28.41
N ASN A 99 -38.27 -23.56 28.86
CA ASN A 99 -38.98 -23.99 30.06
C ASN A 99 -38.49 -23.19 31.26
N CYS A 100 -39.42 -22.76 32.11
CA CYS A 100 -39.06 -22.24 33.42
C CYS A 100 -38.48 -23.34 34.30
N LEU A 101 -37.58 -22.95 35.19
CA LEU A 101 -36.84 -23.86 36.04
C LEU A 101 -37.43 -23.87 37.46
N ASP A 102 -37.42 -25.05 38.06
CA ASP A 102 -37.74 -25.30 39.46
C ASP A 102 -36.45 -25.37 40.30
N ASP A 103 -35.41 -25.97 39.74
CA ASP A 103 -34.05 -25.98 40.26
C ASP A 103 -33.03 -25.94 39.11
N ALA A 104 -31.73 -26.07 39.41
CA ALA A 104 -30.64 -26.01 38.44
C ALA A 104 -30.71 -27.05 37.31
N THR A 105 -31.48 -28.13 37.49
CA THR A 105 -31.53 -29.28 36.57
C THR A 105 -32.95 -29.64 36.14
N THR A 106 -33.97 -29.13 36.83
CA THR A 106 -35.36 -29.55 36.66
C THR A 106 -36.23 -28.38 36.21
N ALA A 107 -37.02 -28.61 35.15
CA ALA A 107 -38.05 -27.68 34.72
C ALA A 107 -39.28 -27.72 35.63
N VAL A 108 -40.05 -26.64 35.66
CA VAL A 108 -41.33 -26.59 36.38
C VAL A 108 -42.34 -27.58 35.80
N GLY A 109 -43.19 -28.14 36.67
CA GLY A 109 -44.27 -29.01 36.25
C GLY A 109 -45.42 -28.23 35.60
N TYR A 110 -45.37 -28.04 34.28
CA TYR A 110 -46.48 -27.44 33.52
C TYR A 110 -47.74 -28.31 33.54
N ASN A 111 -48.92 -27.68 33.62
CA ASN A 111 -50.20 -28.36 33.42
C ASN A 111 -50.34 -28.88 31.98
N THR A 112 -51.17 -29.91 31.77
CA THR A 112 -51.44 -30.46 30.44
C THR A 112 -51.83 -29.35 29.44
N GLY A 113 -51.10 -29.29 28.32
CA GLY A 113 -51.30 -28.28 27.27
C GLY A 113 -50.36 -27.07 27.37
N PHE A 114 -49.61 -26.93 28.47
CA PHE A 114 -48.63 -25.86 28.65
C PHE A 114 -47.18 -26.36 28.56
N SER A 115 -46.28 -25.48 28.15
CA SER A 115 -44.82 -25.67 28.15
C SER A 115 -44.11 -24.32 28.11
N GLY A 116 -42.79 -24.28 28.19
CA GLY A 116 -42.03 -23.04 27.97
C GLY A 116 -42.29 -22.39 26.60
N GLN A 117 -42.56 -23.21 25.56
CA GLN A 117 -42.90 -22.72 24.22
C GLN A 117 -44.38 -22.35 24.06
N ASN A 118 -45.24 -22.87 24.93
CA ASN A 118 -46.67 -22.58 24.97
C ASN A 118 -47.13 -22.34 26.42
N PRO A 119 -46.74 -21.23 27.06
CA PRO A 119 -46.95 -21.00 28.49
C PRO A 119 -48.38 -20.54 28.83
N LEU A 120 -49.18 -20.21 27.82
CA LEU A 120 -50.50 -19.60 27.93
C LEU A 120 -51.40 -20.15 26.80
N PHE A 121 -52.69 -20.30 27.05
CA PHE A 121 -53.66 -20.46 25.97
C PHE A 121 -53.75 -19.18 25.13
N THR A 122 -53.33 -19.28 23.88
CA THR A 122 -53.31 -18.16 22.94
C THR A 122 -53.71 -18.64 21.55
N ASN A 123 -54.26 -17.74 20.72
CA ASN A 123 -54.47 -18.03 19.29
C ASN A 123 -53.15 -17.97 18.50
N TYR A 124 -52.15 -17.29 19.06
CA TYR A 124 -50.84 -17.04 18.49
C TYR A 124 -49.92 -16.56 19.62
N LEU A 125 -48.67 -17.03 19.62
CA LEU A 125 -47.58 -16.56 20.47
C LEU A 125 -46.29 -16.60 19.65
N GLN A 126 -45.59 -15.47 19.55
CA GLN A 126 -44.26 -15.40 18.97
C GLN A 126 -43.34 -14.52 19.80
N ILE A 127 -42.07 -14.89 19.84
CA ILE A 127 -40.97 -14.05 20.32
C ILE A 127 -40.15 -13.59 19.11
N ASP A 128 -39.85 -12.30 19.05
CA ASP A 128 -38.90 -11.77 18.09
C ASP A 128 -37.48 -12.04 18.60
N ALA A 129 -36.71 -12.83 17.85
CA ALA A 129 -35.39 -13.32 18.27
C ALA A 129 -34.33 -12.21 18.37
N THR A 130 -34.59 -11.01 17.85
CA THR A 130 -33.66 -9.86 17.86
C THR A 130 -34.00 -8.88 18.97
N THR A 131 -35.28 -8.70 19.29
CA THR A 131 -35.75 -7.68 20.24
C THR A 131 -36.28 -8.24 21.56
N GLY A 132 -36.52 -9.54 21.63
CA GLY A 132 -37.16 -10.20 22.76
C GLY A 132 -38.65 -9.86 22.90
N THR A 133 -39.25 -9.18 21.91
CA THR A 133 -40.66 -8.78 21.97
C THR A 133 -41.57 -9.98 21.81
N LEU A 134 -42.37 -10.27 22.84
CA LEU A 134 -43.46 -11.23 22.81
C LEU A 134 -44.71 -10.60 22.22
N LYS A 135 -45.30 -11.25 21.22
CA LYS A 135 -46.60 -10.88 20.64
C LYS A 135 -47.54 -12.07 20.73
N PHE A 136 -48.69 -11.87 21.37
CA PHE A 136 -49.67 -12.94 21.55
C PHE A 136 -51.10 -12.43 21.72
N VAL A 137 -52.08 -13.33 21.56
CA VAL A 137 -53.50 -13.04 21.80
C VAL A 137 -54.04 -14.08 22.77
N PRO A 138 -54.25 -13.75 24.06
CA PRO A 138 -54.77 -14.70 25.04
C PRO A 138 -56.26 -14.95 24.81
N THR A 139 -56.67 -16.21 24.95
CA THR A 139 -58.06 -16.64 24.64
C THR A 139 -58.92 -16.86 25.88
N VAL A 140 -58.31 -16.97 27.06
CA VAL A 140 -58.99 -17.22 28.33
C VAL A 140 -58.34 -16.44 29.47
N ALA A 141 -59.06 -16.25 30.57
CA ALA A 141 -58.52 -15.69 31.80
C ALA A 141 -57.56 -16.70 32.44
N GLN A 142 -56.31 -16.30 32.68
CA GLN A 142 -55.25 -17.18 33.21
C GLN A 142 -54.05 -16.37 33.69
N VAL A 143 -53.17 -17.01 34.47
CA VAL A 143 -51.86 -16.46 34.82
C VAL A 143 -50.80 -17.49 34.41
N GLY A 144 -49.97 -17.12 33.45
CA GLY A 144 -48.89 -17.94 32.90
C GLY A 144 -47.54 -17.53 33.46
N VAL A 145 -46.63 -18.49 33.53
CA VAL A 145 -45.21 -18.23 33.73
C VAL A 145 -44.48 -18.40 32.40
N ILE A 146 -43.66 -17.42 32.03
CA ILE A 146 -42.87 -17.40 30.81
C ILE A 146 -41.41 -17.27 31.19
N CYS A 147 -40.55 -18.10 30.60
CA CYS A 147 -39.12 -17.95 30.74
C CYS A 147 -38.46 -17.64 29.40
N MET A 148 -37.74 -16.52 29.38
CA MET A 148 -37.01 -16.03 28.23
C MET A 148 -35.52 -16.29 28.44
N LEU A 149 -34.90 -16.97 27.48
CA LEU A 149 -33.46 -17.08 27.38
C LEU A 149 -32.95 -15.92 26.52
N VAL A 150 -31.98 -15.19 27.06
CA VAL A 150 -31.23 -14.16 26.33
C VAL A 150 -29.80 -14.64 26.24
N GLU A 151 -29.35 -14.93 25.02
CA GLU A 151 -27.97 -15.31 24.73
C GLU A 151 -27.19 -14.11 24.21
N GLU A 152 -25.96 -13.95 24.66
CA GLU A 152 -25.07 -12.86 24.28
C GLU A 152 -23.91 -13.38 23.41
N TYR A 153 -23.72 -12.77 22.25
CA TYR A 153 -22.70 -13.15 21.28
C TYR A 153 -21.76 -11.99 20.97
N ARG A 154 -20.48 -12.19 21.30
CA ARG A 154 -19.38 -11.28 20.92
C ARG A 154 -18.64 -11.86 19.73
N ASN A 155 -18.59 -11.12 18.62
CA ASN A 155 -17.97 -11.57 17.37
C ASN A 155 -18.45 -12.96 16.89
N GLY A 156 -19.74 -13.26 17.12
CA GLY A 156 -20.36 -14.54 16.72
C GLY A 156 -20.10 -15.71 17.68
N VAL A 157 -19.38 -15.52 18.78
CA VAL A 157 -19.17 -16.54 19.82
C VAL A 157 -20.05 -16.22 21.02
N LYS A 158 -20.80 -17.22 21.51
CA LYS A 158 -21.61 -17.08 22.72
C LYS A 158 -20.72 -16.92 23.94
N ILE A 159 -20.92 -15.85 24.70
CA ILE A 159 -20.12 -15.53 25.90
C ILE A 159 -20.92 -15.60 27.20
N SER A 160 -22.23 -15.36 27.13
CA SER A 160 -23.11 -15.45 28.29
C SER A 160 -24.54 -15.83 27.89
N GLU A 161 -25.32 -16.27 28.87
CA GLU A 161 -26.77 -16.33 28.74
C GLU A 161 -27.45 -15.97 30.05
N VAL A 162 -28.68 -15.50 29.99
CA VAL A 162 -29.52 -15.25 31.17
C VAL A 162 -30.93 -15.76 30.94
N ILE A 163 -31.47 -16.47 31.92
CA ILE A 163 -32.87 -16.89 31.95
C ILE A 163 -33.67 -15.91 32.81
N ARG A 164 -34.68 -15.29 32.21
CA ARG A 164 -35.63 -14.42 32.91
C ARG A 164 -36.97 -15.11 33.05
N ASP A 165 -37.44 -15.22 34.28
CA ASP A 165 -38.77 -15.74 34.64
C ASP A 165 -39.74 -14.57 34.85
N ILE A 166 -40.91 -14.65 34.21
CA ILE A 166 -41.88 -13.57 34.03
C ILE A 166 -43.27 -14.11 34.29
N GLN A 167 -44.09 -13.35 35.01
CA GLN A 167 -45.50 -13.66 35.17
C GLN A 167 -46.37 -12.80 34.25
N ILE A 168 -47.19 -13.44 33.42
CA ILE A 168 -48.17 -12.78 32.56
C ILE A 168 -49.58 -13.14 33.00
N GLY A 169 -50.40 -12.12 33.26
CA GLY A 169 -51.83 -12.27 33.55
C GLY A 169 -52.69 -11.87 32.35
N ALA A 170 -53.60 -12.74 31.93
CA ALA A 170 -54.66 -12.42 30.99
C ALA A 170 -56.00 -12.37 31.74
N THR A 171 -56.76 -11.30 31.58
CA THR A 171 -58.06 -11.11 32.23
C THR A 171 -59.06 -10.41 31.33
N ASN A 172 -60.33 -10.45 31.68
CA ASN A 172 -61.32 -9.57 31.06
C ASN A 172 -61.10 -8.15 31.57
N CYS A 173 -60.86 -7.21 30.65
CA CYS A 173 -60.58 -5.82 30.97
C CYS A 173 -61.84 -4.95 31.11
N GLY A 174 -63.04 -5.52 30.96
CA GLY A 174 -64.29 -4.85 31.30
C GLY A 174 -64.59 -3.60 30.45
N GLY A 175 -64.12 -3.56 29.20
CA GLY A 175 -64.25 -2.42 28.29
C GLY A 175 -63.10 -1.41 28.37
N ASN A 176 -62.05 -1.69 29.14
CA ASN A 176 -60.76 -1.03 28.97
C ASN A 176 -60.02 -1.62 27.76
N ASP A 177 -59.77 -0.81 26.74
CA ASP A 177 -59.07 -1.17 25.51
C ASP A 177 -57.55 -1.01 25.68
N VAL A 178 -56.75 -1.87 25.07
CA VAL A 178 -55.29 -1.74 25.17
C VAL A 178 -54.79 -0.58 24.29
N PRO A 179 -53.91 0.31 24.78
CA PRO A 179 -53.36 1.41 24.00
C PRO A 179 -52.80 0.97 22.65
N ILE A 180 -53.04 1.76 21.62
CA ILE A 180 -52.48 1.62 20.28
C ILE A 180 -51.20 2.42 20.22
N VAL A 181 -50.09 1.80 19.80
CA VAL A 181 -48.77 2.43 19.72
C VAL A 181 -48.25 2.30 18.29
N SER A 182 -47.70 3.38 17.74
CA SER A 182 -47.14 3.41 16.39
C SER A 182 -45.70 2.88 16.35
N GLY A 183 -45.24 2.53 15.16
CA GLY A 183 -43.82 2.50 14.83
C GLY A 183 -43.21 3.90 14.78
N ILE A 184 -41.93 3.97 14.41
CA ILE A 184 -41.16 5.21 14.24
C ILE A 184 -41.79 6.07 13.17
N ASN A 185 -42.05 7.34 13.51
CA ASN A 185 -42.73 8.35 12.69
C ASN A 185 -44.10 7.91 12.15
N GLY A 186 -44.68 6.89 12.77
CA GLY A 186 -46.00 6.37 12.43
C GLY A 186 -47.12 7.13 13.12
N VAL A 187 -48.36 6.74 12.84
CA VAL A 187 -49.56 7.28 13.47
C VAL A 187 -50.21 6.18 14.30
N ALA A 188 -50.77 6.54 15.46
CA ALA A 188 -51.66 5.67 16.23
C ALA A 188 -53.10 6.12 16.01
N GLY A 189 -53.91 5.26 15.41
CA GLY A 189 -55.33 5.50 15.14
C GLY A 189 -56.18 4.29 15.51
N SER A 190 -57.51 4.41 15.49
CA SER A 190 -58.43 3.31 15.82
C SER A 190 -58.28 2.07 14.92
N GLY A 191 -57.68 2.23 13.73
CA GLY A 191 -57.31 1.12 12.83
C GLY A 191 -55.98 0.45 13.15
N GLY A 192 -55.28 0.86 14.21
CA GLY A 192 -53.96 0.36 14.61
C GLY A 192 -52.84 1.40 14.49
N GLY A 193 -51.61 0.96 14.77
CA GLY A 193 -50.40 1.75 14.60
C GLY A 193 -49.76 1.53 13.21
N THR A 194 -49.25 2.60 12.60
CA THR A 194 -48.43 2.52 11.38
C THR A 194 -46.95 2.74 11.69
N GLY A 195 -46.06 2.56 10.70
CA GLY A 195 -44.60 2.72 10.87
C GLY A 195 -43.89 1.44 11.28
N GLY A 196 -42.57 1.40 11.05
CA GLY A 196 -41.71 0.27 11.44
C GLY A 196 -41.05 0.49 12.80
N ASN A 197 -40.54 -0.58 13.41
CA ASN A 197 -39.84 -0.51 14.70
C ASN A 197 -38.34 -0.25 14.57
N SER A 198 -37.85 0.11 13.38
CA SER A 198 -36.44 0.35 13.11
C SER A 198 -36.20 1.60 12.27
N ILE A 199 -35.12 2.32 12.54
CA ILE A 199 -34.63 3.46 11.72
C ILE A 199 -33.11 3.40 11.58
N THR A 200 -32.59 3.92 10.47
CA THR A 200 -31.15 4.10 10.27
C THR A 200 -30.78 5.58 10.41
N LEU A 201 -29.78 5.88 11.23
CA LEU A 201 -29.23 7.21 11.48
C LEU A 201 -27.78 7.29 11.01
N SER A 202 -27.32 8.50 10.71
CA SER A 202 -25.93 8.75 10.33
C SER A 202 -25.21 9.50 11.46
N THR A 203 -23.96 9.14 11.73
CA THR A 203 -23.14 9.84 12.73
C THR A 203 -22.99 11.32 12.42
N GLY A 204 -22.95 12.18 13.45
CA GLY A 204 -22.74 13.62 13.34
C GLY A 204 -23.97 14.43 12.89
N GLN A 205 -25.09 13.76 12.59
CA GLN A 205 -26.34 14.42 12.20
C GLN A 205 -27.39 14.31 13.32
N ASN A 206 -27.87 15.45 13.81
CA ASN A 206 -28.98 15.45 14.76
C ASN A 206 -30.28 15.05 14.06
N THR A 207 -30.86 13.92 14.47
CA THR A 207 -32.11 13.41 13.90
C THR A 207 -33.16 13.26 14.99
N CYS A 208 -34.38 13.73 14.72
CA CYS A 208 -35.52 13.57 15.60
C CYS A 208 -36.58 12.65 14.97
N PHE A 209 -37.18 11.77 15.76
CA PHE A 209 -38.30 10.93 15.35
C PHE A 209 -39.34 10.80 16.46
N THR A 210 -40.54 10.35 16.11
CA THR A 210 -41.68 10.28 17.03
C THR A 210 -42.26 8.87 17.15
N ILE A 211 -42.74 8.52 18.35
CA ILE A 211 -43.62 7.39 18.62
C ILE A 211 -44.94 7.96 19.13
N ASN A 212 -46.04 7.60 18.49
CA ASN A 212 -47.38 8.10 18.80
C ASN A 212 -48.21 7.00 19.45
N ALA A 213 -49.08 7.37 20.38
CA ALA A 213 -50.00 6.46 21.04
C ALA A 213 -51.42 7.05 21.15
N LEU A 214 -52.41 6.16 21.10
CA LEU A 214 -53.83 6.47 21.23
C LEU A 214 -54.50 5.39 22.08
N ASP A 215 -55.30 5.81 23.04
CA ASP A 215 -56.32 5.00 23.68
C ASP A 215 -57.68 5.31 23.08
N VAL A 216 -58.46 4.30 22.70
CA VAL A 216 -59.80 4.52 22.13
C VAL A 216 -60.81 4.91 23.21
N ASN A 217 -60.51 4.66 24.49
CA ASN A 217 -61.28 5.12 25.62
C ASN A 217 -60.93 6.60 25.91
N SER A 218 -61.71 7.52 25.36
CA SER A 218 -61.43 8.98 25.36
C SER A 218 -61.29 9.64 26.74
N THR A 219 -61.74 8.99 27.81
CA THR A 219 -61.61 9.48 29.19
C THR A 219 -60.31 9.07 29.88
N GLN A 220 -59.52 8.19 29.27
CA GLN A 220 -58.28 7.69 29.83
C GLN A 220 -57.10 8.59 29.49
N ILE A 221 -56.09 8.56 30.35
CA ILE A 221 -54.85 9.32 30.17
C ILE A 221 -53.72 8.33 29.94
N LEU A 222 -52.94 8.56 28.87
CA LEU A 222 -51.79 7.74 28.56
C LEU A 222 -50.52 8.25 29.25
N GLU A 223 -49.74 7.31 29.78
CA GLU A 223 -48.38 7.51 30.30
C GLU A 223 -47.38 6.75 29.42
N ILE A 224 -46.26 7.41 29.08
CA ILE A 224 -45.14 6.79 28.34
C ILE A 224 -43.92 6.71 29.26
N GLN A 225 -43.31 5.53 29.32
CA GLN A 225 -42.01 5.26 29.96
C GLN A 225 -41.01 4.76 28.92
N HIS A 226 -39.72 5.01 29.13
CA HIS A 226 -38.66 4.63 28.19
C HIS A 226 -37.35 4.28 28.93
N THR A 227 -36.47 3.52 28.28
CA THR A 227 -35.26 2.95 28.92
C THR A 227 -34.04 3.87 28.95
N ASN A 228 -34.08 5.06 28.33
CA ASN A 228 -32.96 6.02 28.28
C ASN A 228 -31.61 5.43 27.80
N SER A 229 -31.67 4.46 26.87
CA SER A 229 -30.49 3.68 26.48
C SER A 229 -29.66 4.26 25.33
N LEU A 230 -30.11 5.34 24.70
CA LEU A 230 -29.31 6.03 23.67
C LEU A 230 -28.52 7.17 24.34
N SER A 231 -27.21 6.97 24.51
CA SER A 231 -26.34 7.93 25.18
C SER A 231 -26.36 9.31 24.50
N GLY A 232 -26.66 10.36 25.26
CA GLY A 232 -26.75 11.73 24.74
C GLY A 232 -28.02 12.07 23.95
N ALA A 233 -28.99 11.15 23.84
CA ALA A 233 -30.30 11.46 23.26
C ALA A 233 -31.19 12.25 24.23
N THR A 234 -32.10 13.05 23.67
CA THR A 234 -33.16 13.73 24.43
C THR A 234 -34.51 13.08 24.16
N TYR A 235 -35.27 12.83 25.23
CA TYR A 235 -36.61 12.22 25.18
C TYR A 235 -37.64 13.23 25.71
N THR A 236 -38.58 13.63 24.86
CA THR A 236 -39.64 14.58 25.21
C THR A 236 -41.00 13.90 25.08
N ILE A 237 -41.76 13.84 26.17
CA ILE A 237 -43.10 13.23 26.20
C ILE A 237 -44.16 14.32 26.24
N ASN A 238 -45.10 14.29 25.31
CA ASN A 238 -46.21 15.23 25.18
C ASN A 238 -47.55 14.47 25.30
N PRO A 239 -48.08 14.24 26.52
CA PRO A 239 -49.38 13.60 26.71
C PRO A 239 -50.52 14.60 26.51
N THR A 240 -51.59 14.17 25.82
CA THR A 240 -52.79 14.96 25.56
C THR A 240 -54.04 14.10 25.73
N GLY A 241 -54.48 13.91 26.98
CA GLY A 241 -55.62 13.04 27.31
C GLY A 241 -55.36 11.59 26.90
N ASN A 242 -56.22 11.05 26.05
CA ASN A 242 -56.12 9.69 25.51
C ASN A 242 -55.10 9.53 24.37
N THR A 243 -54.29 10.55 24.09
CA THR A 243 -53.18 10.47 23.13
C THR A 243 -51.86 10.84 23.80
N ALA A 244 -50.76 10.30 23.32
CA ALA A 244 -49.43 10.71 23.76
C ALA A 244 -48.41 10.59 22.63
N GLN A 245 -47.42 11.48 22.63
CA GLN A 245 -46.29 11.43 21.70
C GLN A 245 -44.98 11.42 22.48
N LEU A 246 -44.08 10.51 22.13
CA LEU A 246 -42.67 10.54 22.51
C LEU A 246 -41.84 11.04 21.32
N THR A 247 -41.11 12.13 21.50
CA THR A 247 -40.12 12.63 20.55
C THR A 247 -38.73 12.28 21.06
N VAL A 248 -37.94 11.62 20.22
CA VAL A 248 -36.53 11.27 20.50
C VAL A 248 -35.66 12.04 19.52
N CYS A 249 -34.70 12.81 20.02
CA CYS A 249 -33.68 13.47 19.20
C CYS A 249 -32.29 12.98 19.61
N TRP A 250 -31.46 12.62 18.63
CA TRP A 250 -30.13 12.08 18.88
C TRP A 250 -29.13 12.48 17.79
N THR A 251 -27.90 12.78 18.22
CA THR A 251 -26.74 13.03 17.34
C THR A 251 -25.70 11.95 17.62
N PRO A 252 -25.78 10.78 16.97
CA PRO A 252 -24.83 9.69 17.23
C PRO A 252 -23.40 10.08 16.83
N THR A 253 -22.42 9.58 17.55
CA THR A 253 -20.98 9.70 17.28
C THR A 253 -20.46 8.45 16.56
N ILE A 254 -19.18 8.43 16.17
CA ILE A 254 -18.60 7.23 15.57
C ILE A 254 -18.59 6.02 16.50
N ASN A 255 -18.50 6.26 17.81
CA ASN A 255 -18.49 5.19 18.80
C ASN A 255 -19.87 4.54 18.92
N ASP A 256 -20.90 5.21 18.40
CA ASP A 256 -22.26 4.71 18.34
C ASP A 256 -22.53 3.96 17.03
N VAL A 257 -21.58 3.78 16.11
CA VAL A 257 -21.80 2.96 14.89
C VAL A 257 -22.12 1.52 15.28
N GLY A 258 -23.23 1.00 14.75
CA GLY A 258 -23.74 -0.32 15.12
C GLY A 258 -25.25 -0.30 15.36
N THR A 259 -25.75 -1.36 15.98
CA THR A 259 -27.17 -1.52 16.29
C THR A 259 -27.42 -1.21 17.76
N HIS A 260 -28.36 -0.31 18.02
CA HIS A 260 -28.79 0.08 19.36
C HIS A 260 -30.27 -0.22 19.55
N THR A 261 -30.69 -0.43 20.79
CA THR A 261 -32.10 -0.61 21.14
C THR A 261 -32.54 0.36 22.23
N PHE A 262 -33.81 0.74 22.21
CA PHE A 262 -34.45 1.38 23.34
C PHE A 262 -35.89 0.89 23.51
N GLY A 263 -36.31 0.75 24.76
CA GLY A 263 -37.65 0.30 25.12
C GLY A 263 -38.60 1.48 25.29
N VAL A 264 -39.87 1.27 24.92
CA VAL A 264 -40.99 2.17 25.21
C VAL A 264 -42.15 1.36 25.80
N SER A 265 -42.65 1.81 26.95
CA SER A 265 -43.85 1.27 27.60
C SER A 265 -44.94 2.34 27.58
N VAL A 266 -46.11 2.00 27.03
CA VAL A 266 -47.29 2.86 27.03
C VAL A 266 -48.37 2.20 27.86
N GLN A 267 -48.93 2.93 28.82
CA GLN A 267 -50.00 2.45 29.69
C GLN A 267 -51.11 3.50 29.85
N ASP A 268 -52.32 3.02 30.09
CA ASP A 268 -53.45 3.87 30.49
C ASP A 268 -53.47 4.13 32.02
N ASN A 269 -54.52 4.80 32.49
CA ASN A 269 -54.80 5.02 33.91
C ASN A 269 -56.06 4.28 34.40
N ALA A 270 -56.51 3.24 33.69
CA ALA A 270 -57.71 2.48 34.02
C ALA A 270 -57.54 1.67 35.32
N CYS A 271 -58.65 1.45 36.04
CA CYS A 271 -58.68 0.74 37.31
C CYS A 271 -59.82 -0.29 37.30
N PRO A 272 -59.60 -1.55 37.75
CA PRO A 272 -58.43 -2.05 38.45
C PRO A 272 -57.32 -2.63 37.56
N ILE A 273 -57.53 -2.72 36.24
CA ILE A 273 -56.57 -3.28 35.29
C ILE A 273 -56.09 -2.14 34.38
N VAL A 274 -54.81 -1.80 34.54
CA VAL A 274 -54.10 -0.89 33.64
C VAL A 274 -53.71 -1.69 32.39
N ALA A 275 -54.15 -1.27 31.22
CA ALA A 275 -53.69 -1.87 29.98
C ALA A 275 -52.37 -1.22 29.54
N LYS A 276 -51.50 -2.05 28.95
CA LYS A 276 -50.11 -1.69 28.68
C LYS A 276 -49.60 -2.37 27.42
N LYS A 277 -48.69 -1.71 26.70
CA LYS A 277 -47.83 -2.33 25.69
C LYS A 277 -46.38 -1.89 25.85
N ASN A 278 -45.47 -2.84 25.69
CA ASN A 278 -44.03 -2.61 25.74
C ASN A 278 -43.41 -2.98 24.40
N TYR A 279 -42.70 -2.05 23.79
CA TYR A 279 -41.99 -2.23 22.52
C TYR A 279 -40.49 -2.04 22.73
N THR A 280 -39.69 -2.76 21.94
CA THR A 280 -38.28 -2.42 21.67
C THR A 280 -38.19 -1.83 20.27
N TYR A 281 -37.53 -0.69 20.13
CA TYR A 281 -37.19 -0.08 18.86
C TYR A 281 -35.70 -0.26 18.57
N ILE A 282 -35.35 -0.42 17.29
CA ILE A 282 -33.99 -0.64 16.79
C ILE A 282 -33.48 0.62 16.10
N ILE A 283 -32.32 1.12 16.50
CA ILE A 283 -31.62 2.22 15.84
C ILE A 283 -30.33 1.68 15.23
N ASN A 284 -30.25 1.66 13.90
CA ASN A 284 -29.02 1.32 13.20
C ASN A 284 -28.24 2.60 12.92
N VAL A 285 -27.03 2.72 13.43
CA VAL A 285 -26.17 3.87 13.19
C VAL A 285 -25.11 3.48 12.17
N GLN A 286 -25.05 4.23 11.08
CA GLN A 286 -24.01 4.11 10.06
C GLN A 286 -23.11 5.34 10.08
N GLN A 287 -21.88 5.17 9.59
CA GLN A 287 -20.96 6.28 9.42
C GLN A 287 -21.54 7.32 8.47
N GLY A 288 -21.69 8.55 8.96
CA GLY A 288 -22.11 9.70 8.16
C GLY A 288 -21.04 10.13 7.16
N ALA A 289 -21.44 10.96 6.18
CA ALA A 289 -20.48 11.57 5.28
C ALA A 289 -19.49 12.44 6.07
N MET A 290 -18.23 12.25 5.74
CA MET A 290 -17.07 12.84 6.36
C MET A 290 -16.48 13.90 5.46
N THR A 291 -16.22 15.11 5.97
CA THR A 291 -15.57 16.17 5.19
C THR A 291 -14.05 16.13 5.38
N ILE A 292 -13.32 15.90 4.30
CA ILE A 292 -11.88 16.12 4.27
C ILE A 292 -11.62 17.47 3.62
N GLN A 293 -10.86 18.32 4.30
CA GLN A 293 -10.52 19.67 3.84
C GLN A 293 -9.08 20.00 4.17
N GLY A 294 -8.53 21.04 3.57
CA GLY A 294 -7.16 21.48 3.88
C GLY A 294 -6.60 22.37 2.80
N VAL A 295 -5.30 22.60 2.86
CA VAL A 295 -4.52 23.42 1.93
C VAL A 295 -3.45 22.55 1.28
N ILE A 296 -3.41 22.56 -0.06
CA ILE A 296 -2.33 21.96 -0.82
C ILE A 296 -1.37 23.03 -1.31
N THR A 297 -0.09 22.85 -1.00
CA THR A 297 0.98 23.72 -1.47
C THR A 297 1.84 23.03 -2.53
N ARG A 298 2.56 23.83 -3.30
CA ARG A 298 3.64 23.39 -4.18
C ARG A 298 4.89 23.08 -3.35
N SER A 299 5.87 22.44 -3.97
CA SER A 299 7.16 22.14 -3.34
C SER A 299 7.93 23.38 -2.86
N ASP A 300 7.62 24.56 -3.38
CA ASP A 300 8.20 25.86 -3.00
C ASP A 300 7.39 26.59 -1.90
N GLY A 301 6.33 25.96 -1.38
CA GLY A 301 5.49 26.50 -0.31
C GLY A 301 4.38 27.45 -0.77
N LEU A 302 4.28 27.76 -2.07
CA LEU A 302 3.18 28.56 -2.61
C LEU A 302 1.90 27.70 -2.79
N PRO A 303 0.70 28.31 -2.84
CA PRO A 303 -0.53 27.56 -3.10
C PRO A 303 -0.51 26.76 -4.40
N LEU A 304 -0.93 25.49 -4.35
CA LEU A 304 -1.18 24.70 -5.55
C LEU A 304 -2.61 25.00 -6.04
N SER A 305 -2.77 26.06 -6.81
CA SER A 305 -4.08 26.52 -7.27
C SER A 305 -4.63 25.72 -8.46
N ASN A 306 -5.97 25.66 -8.57
CA ASN A 306 -6.71 25.09 -9.70
C ASN A 306 -6.28 23.66 -10.09
N SER A 307 -5.83 22.87 -9.12
CA SER A 307 -5.27 21.53 -9.32
C SER A 307 -6.24 20.48 -8.79
N LYS A 308 -6.23 19.29 -9.38
CA LYS A 308 -7.21 18.24 -9.08
C LYS A 308 -6.79 17.45 -7.84
N ILE A 309 -7.72 17.29 -6.90
CA ILE A 309 -7.57 16.42 -5.74
C ILE A 309 -8.48 15.21 -5.94
N PHE A 310 -7.89 14.02 -5.95
CA PHE A 310 -8.62 12.77 -6.06
C PHE A 310 -8.66 12.07 -4.72
N ILE A 311 -9.81 11.49 -4.39
CA ILE A 311 -9.92 10.47 -3.34
C ILE A 311 -9.99 9.09 -3.97
N GLN A 312 -9.21 8.16 -3.45
CA GLN A 312 -9.10 6.80 -3.96
C GLN A 312 -9.39 5.80 -2.84
N ASN A 313 -10.20 4.79 -3.17
CA ASN A 313 -10.48 3.67 -2.28
C ASN A 313 -9.38 2.59 -2.38
N ASN A 314 -9.56 1.49 -1.63
CA ASN A 314 -8.63 0.36 -1.59
C ASN A 314 -8.42 -0.39 -2.92
N PHE A 315 -9.16 -0.04 -3.98
CA PHE A 315 -9.13 -0.69 -5.28
C PHE A 315 -8.57 0.19 -6.40
N LEU A 316 -7.82 1.25 -6.06
CA LEU A 316 -7.08 2.12 -6.99
C LEU A 316 -7.93 2.96 -7.96
N ASN A 317 -9.26 2.87 -7.90
CA ASN A 317 -10.14 3.69 -8.72
C ASN A 317 -10.40 5.05 -8.04
N PRO A 318 -10.14 6.18 -8.72
CA PRO A 318 -10.68 7.46 -8.25
C PRO A 318 -12.20 7.38 -8.28
N PHE A 319 -12.84 7.51 -7.12
CA PHE A 319 -14.30 7.47 -7.05
C PHE A 319 -14.91 8.87 -6.89
N ASP A 320 -14.12 9.86 -6.46
CA ASP A 320 -14.52 11.27 -6.45
C ASP A 320 -13.31 12.22 -6.55
N SER A 321 -13.57 13.49 -6.90
CA SER A 321 -12.53 14.52 -7.00
C SER A 321 -13.07 15.93 -6.73
N THR A 322 -12.19 16.78 -6.21
CA THR A 322 -12.42 18.23 -6.09
C THR A 322 -11.26 18.99 -6.75
N THR A 323 -11.33 20.32 -6.77
CA THR A 323 -10.28 21.18 -7.31
C THR A 323 -9.88 22.18 -6.24
N THR A 324 -8.59 22.46 -6.11
CA THR A 324 -8.11 23.51 -5.20
C THR A 324 -8.51 24.91 -5.69
N ASP A 325 -8.82 25.80 -4.76
CA ASP A 325 -9.04 27.22 -5.06
C ASP A 325 -7.72 27.98 -5.31
N ALA A 326 -7.79 29.30 -5.49
CA ALA A 326 -6.60 30.13 -5.73
C ALA A 326 -5.60 30.14 -4.56
N SER A 327 -6.07 29.86 -3.33
CA SER A 327 -5.27 29.78 -2.12
C SER A 327 -4.83 28.33 -1.80
N GLY A 328 -5.13 27.36 -2.67
CA GLY A 328 -4.78 25.96 -2.48
C GLY A 328 -5.77 25.20 -1.60
N ASN A 329 -6.88 25.82 -1.15
CA ASN A 329 -7.85 25.16 -0.29
C ASN A 329 -8.67 24.14 -1.09
N TYR A 330 -9.01 23.02 -0.46
CA TYR A 330 -9.94 22.03 -1.01
C TYR A 330 -10.88 21.50 0.06
N SER A 331 -12.01 20.96 -0.38
CA SER A 331 -12.97 20.25 0.46
C SER A 331 -13.64 19.15 -0.37
N ILE A 332 -13.78 17.96 0.22
CA ILE A 332 -14.42 16.79 -0.40
C ILE A 332 -15.03 15.89 0.68
N THR A 333 -16.13 15.22 0.37
CA THR A 333 -16.80 14.30 1.30
C THR A 333 -16.55 12.84 0.95
N THR A 334 -16.51 11.97 1.97
CA THR A 334 -16.38 10.51 1.81
C THR A 334 -17.15 9.79 2.92
N THR A 335 -17.53 8.53 2.72
CA THR A 335 -18.14 7.68 3.77
C THR A 335 -17.19 6.60 4.28
N SER A 336 -15.95 6.58 3.79
CA SER A 336 -14.93 5.59 4.16
C SER A 336 -13.53 6.21 4.20
N ASN A 337 -12.58 5.49 4.80
CA ASN A 337 -11.17 5.86 4.78
C ASN A 337 -10.64 5.86 3.33
N VAL A 338 -9.89 6.90 2.96
CA VAL A 338 -9.42 7.11 1.57
C VAL A 338 -7.98 7.56 1.53
N ALA A 339 -7.31 7.25 0.43
CA ALA A 339 -6.06 7.91 0.07
C ALA A 339 -6.38 9.19 -0.72
N ILE A 340 -5.62 10.26 -0.46
CA ILE A 340 -5.79 11.57 -1.12
C ILE A 340 -4.60 11.82 -2.02
N LYS A 341 -4.86 12.18 -3.28
CA LYS A 341 -3.85 12.48 -4.29
C LYS A 341 -4.06 13.87 -4.87
N ALA A 342 -3.05 14.72 -4.78
CA ALA A 342 -2.99 15.97 -5.53
C ALA A 342 -2.37 15.74 -6.92
N VAL A 343 -3.02 16.23 -7.96
CA VAL A 343 -2.57 16.20 -9.35
C VAL A 343 -2.47 17.65 -9.83
N PRO A 344 -1.25 18.20 -9.93
CA PRO A 344 -0.99 19.53 -10.46
C PRO A 344 -1.61 19.71 -11.86
N ASN A 345 -2.16 20.88 -12.13
CA ASN A 345 -2.62 21.23 -13.47
C ASN A 345 -1.45 21.62 -14.40
N ALA A 346 -1.75 21.89 -15.67
CA ALA A 346 -0.75 22.24 -16.68
C ALA A 346 0.06 23.53 -16.39
N SER A 347 -0.46 24.44 -15.55
CA SER A 347 0.27 25.66 -15.16
C SER A 347 1.34 25.41 -14.08
N HIS A 348 1.27 24.26 -13.41
CA HIS A 348 2.23 23.81 -12.40
C HIS A 348 3.02 22.59 -12.93
N PHE A 349 3.54 22.68 -14.15
CA PHE A 349 4.28 21.60 -14.83
C PHE A 349 5.59 21.22 -14.12
N ASP A 350 6.06 22.09 -13.22
CA ASP A 350 7.20 21.89 -12.34
C ASP A 350 6.85 21.07 -11.08
N GLN A 351 5.62 20.57 -10.96
CA GLN A 351 5.12 19.80 -9.81
C GLN A 351 4.66 18.39 -10.22
N LYS A 352 5.00 17.40 -9.40
CA LYS A 352 4.64 15.99 -9.57
C LYS A 352 3.40 15.65 -8.75
N ALA A 353 2.52 14.83 -9.33
CA ALA A 353 1.37 14.29 -8.60
C ALA A 353 1.82 13.50 -7.36
N THR A 354 1.23 13.81 -6.21
CA THR A 354 1.72 13.38 -4.89
C THR A 354 0.53 13.04 -3.99
N TYR A 355 0.65 11.98 -3.21
CA TYR A 355 -0.33 11.60 -2.19
C TYR A 355 -0.04 12.30 -0.86
N TYR A 356 -1.02 12.31 0.04
CA TYR A 356 -0.83 12.79 1.42
C TYR A 356 0.45 12.19 2.06
N LEU A 357 1.16 13.01 2.84
CA LEU A 357 2.49 12.72 3.40
C LEU A 357 3.59 12.43 2.35
N ASN A 358 3.50 13.10 1.20
CA ASN A 358 4.50 13.03 0.12
C ASN A 358 4.71 11.64 -0.49
N ALA A 359 3.73 10.73 -0.35
CA ALA A 359 3.81 9.41 -0.96
C ALA A 359 3.71 9.52 -2.50
N ILE A 360 4.58 8.81 -3.22
CA ILE A 360 4.65 8.84 -4.69
C ILE A 360 3.87 7.70 -5.36
N SER A 361 3.31 6.80 -4.58
CA SER A 361 2.48 5.69 -5.05
C SER A 361 1.36 5.41 -4.06
N TYR A 362 0.29 4.80 -4.54
CA TYR A 362 -0.82 4.37 -3.70
C TYR A 362 -0.38 3.39 -2.61
N LEU A 363 0.52 2.44 -2.92
CA LEU A 363 1.02 1.45 -1.94
C LEU A 363 1.78 2.08 -0.77
N ALA A 364 2.36 3.25 -0.99
CA ALA A 364 3.04 4.02 0.05
C ALA A 364 2.11 5.05 0.74
N ALA A 365 0.88 5.22 0.26
CA ALA A 365 -0.04 6.22 0.78
C ALA A 365 -0.60 5.78 2.13
N THR A 366 -0.58 6.68 3.11
CA THR A 366 -1.27 6.48 4.38
C THR A 366 -2.73 6.90 4.23
N PRO A 367 -3.71 6.03 4.49
CA PRO A 367 -5.11 6.39 4.42
C PRO A 367 -5.45 7.48 5.45
N VAL A 368 -6.31 8.42 5.07
CA VAL A 368 -6.88 9.40 5.98
C VAL A 368 -8.03 8.75 6.75
N THR A 369 -7.95 8.78 8.07
CA THR A 369 -8.92 8.22 9.02
C THR A 369 -9.43 9.31 9.97
N LEU A 370 -10.71 9.30 10.32
CA LEU A 370 -11.33 10.41 11.04
C LEU A 370 -11.44 10.25 12.56
N ASN A 371 -11.15 9.08 13.11
CA ASN A 371 -11.15 8.82 14.56
C ASN A 371 -12.38 9.42 15.31
N GLY A 372 -13.52 9.53 14.62
CA GLY A 372 -14.77 10.05 15.17
C GLY A 372 -15.13 11.51 14.94
N GLN A 373 -14.37 12.24 14.13
CA GLN A 373 -14.69 13.61 13.78
C GLN A 373 -15.62 13.67 12.55
N SER A 374 -16.44 14.73 12.43
CA SER A 374 -17.25 15.01 11.23
C SER A 374 -16.40 15.64 10.10
N SER A 375 -15.22 16.16 10.44
CA SER A 375 -14.26 16.70 9.48
C SER A 375 -12.81 16.51 9.94
N VAL A 376 -11.90 16.43 8.97
CA VAL A 376 -10.44 16.36 9.20
C VAL A 376 -9.74 17.35 8.29
N THR A 377 -8.75 18.02 8.84
CA THR A 377 -7.85 18.90 8.07
C THR A 377 -6.64 18.10 7.61
N VAL A 378 -6.37 18.10 6.30
CA VAL A 378 -5.30 17.36 5.65
C VAL A 378 -4.52 18.29 4.73
N ASP A 379 -3.44 18.86 5.26
CA ASP A 379 -2.54 19.76 4.55
C ASP A 379 -1.30 18.99 4.08
N PHE A 380 -0.86 19.21 2.83
CA PHE A 380 0.40 18.65 2.32
C PHE A 380 0.90 19.39 1.08
N SER A 381 2.15 19.15 0.71
CA SER A 381 2.81 19.74 -0.46
C SER A 381 2.98 18.74 -1.61
N THR A 382 2.98 19.21 -2.85
CA THR A 382 3.46 18.41 -3.99
C THR A 382 4.99 18.36 -4.05
N LEU A 383 5.53 17.40 -4.80
CA LEU A 383 6.96 17.26 -5.07
C LEU A 383 7.37 17.99 -6.35
N PRO A 384 8.63 18.44 -6.49
CA PRO A 384 9.12 19.04 -7.72
C PRO A 384 9.21 18.02 -8.87
N ALA A 385 8.94 18.45 -10.10
CA ALA A 385 8.96 17.63 -11.31
C ALA A 385 10.22 17.80 -12.18
N LEU A 386 11.05 18.82 -11.93
CA LEU A 386 12.25 19.12 -12.73
C LEU A 386 13.46 19.37 -11.82
N VAL A 387 14.64 18.92 -12.25
CA VAL A 387 15.94 19.16 -11.59
C VAL A 387 16.84 20.02 -12.47
N LYS A 388 17.67 20.87 -11.86
CA LYS A 388 18.67 21.66 -12.58
C LYS A 388 20.07 21.10 -12.36
N ILE A 389 20.86 21.04 -13.43
CA ILE A 389 22.31 20.83 -13.39
C ILE A 389 22.95 22.15 -13.83
N ASN A 390 23.66 22.82 -12.93
CA ASN A 390 24.28 24.12 -13.18
C ASN A 390 25.78 24.01 -12.94
N GLY A 391 26.58 24.89 -13.53
CA GLY A 391 27.97 25.01 -13.14
C GLY A 391 28.72 26.04 -13.96
N THR A 392 30.02 26.09 -13.74
CA THR A 392 30.99 26.85 -14.55
C THR A 392 32.02 25.90 -15.14
N VAL A 393 32.38 26.14 -16.39
CA VAL A 393 33.54 25.52 -17.02
C VAL A 393 34.68 26.55 -17.10
N SER A 394 35.83 26.17 -16.56
CA SER A 394 37.07 26.96 -16.64
C SER A 394 38.04 26.34 -17.63
N ARG A 395 38.94 27.15 -18.17
CA ARG A 395 40.18 26.76 -18.83
C ARG A 395 41.13 26.13 -17.81
N HIS A 396 42.15 25.42 -18.27
CA HIS A 396 43.13 24.78 -17.37
C HIS A 396 43.82 25.79 -16.44
N ASP A 397 44.09 26.99 -16.94
CA ASP A 397 44.67 28.12 -16.19
C ASP A 397 43.71 28.77 -15.17
N GLY A 398 42.47 28.28 -15.08
CA GLY A 398 41.42 28.78 -14.17
C GLY A 398 40.63 29.98 -14.69
N SER A 399 40.95 30.51 -15.88
CA SER A 399 40.13 31.54 -16.53
C SER A 399 38.82 30.95 -17.10
N PRO A 400 37.75 31.74 -17.32
CA PRO A 400 36.49 31.19 -17.80
C PRO A 400 36.58 30.62 -19.23
N LEU A 401 36.05 29.42 -19.46
CA LEU A 401 35.87 28.90 -20.81
C LEU A 401 34.61 29.53 -21.42
N ASN A 402 34.76 30.65 -22.12
CA ASN A 402 33.63 31.42 -22.64
C ASN A 402 33.14 30.95 -24.02
N ASN A 403 31.84 31.10 -24.25
CA ASN A 403 31.18 30.86 -25.55
C ASN A 403 31.51 29.48 -26.18
N SER A 404 31.71 28.47 -25.33
CA SER A 404 32.04 27.10 -25.73
C SER A 404 30.86 26.18 -25.41
N TRP A 405 30.70 25.08 -26.13
CA TRP A 405 29.55 24.20 -25.93
C TRP A 405 29.74 23.33 -24.70
N VAL A 406 28.70 23.18 -23.90
CA VAL A 406 28.56 22.09 -22.93
C VAL A 406 27.44 21.20 -23.44
N HIS A 407 27.68 19.90 -23.49
CA HIS A 407 26.67 18.90 -23.87
C HIS A 407 26.26 18.12 -22.64
N LEU A 408 24.97 17.87 -22.49
CA LEU A 408 24.39 16.95 -21.52
C LEU A 408 24.23 15.59 -22.18
N LEU A 409 24.62 14.53 -21.47
CA LEU A 409 24.51 13.15 -21.93
C LEU A 409 23.75 12.31 -20.91
N ASP A 410 23.00 11.33 -21.42
CA ASP A 410 22.28 10.35 -20.61
C ASP A 410 23.19 9.20 -20.12
N THR A 411 22.61 8.20 -19.45
CA THR A 411 23.33 7.02 -18.95
C THR A 411 23.90 6.12 -20.05
N SER A 412 23.41 6.24 -21.28
CA SER A 412 24.01 5.61 -22.47
C SER A 412 25.17 6.42 -23.06
N LYS A 413 25.49 7.57 -22.44
CA LYS A 413 26.47 8.58 -22.89
C LYS A 413 26.14 9.10 -24.30
N THR A 414 24.86 9.22 -24.61
CA THR A 414 24.36 9.89 -25.82
C THR A 414 24.05 11.34 -25.49
N SER A 415 24.44 12.28 -26.35
CA SER A 415 24.11 13.70 -26.17
C SER A 415 22.59 13.90 -26.29
N ILE A 416 21.96 14.46 -25.26
CA ILE A 416 20.51 14.72 -25.20
C ILE A 416 20.17 16.21 -25.18
N ASP A 417 21.10 17.07 -24.77
CA ASP A 417 20.94 18.53 -24.79
C ASP A 417 22.31 19.22 -24.90
N SER A 418 22.34 20.51 -25.23
CA SER A 418 23.57 21.31 -25.29
C SER A 418 23.31 22.80 -25.09
N VAL A 419 24.23 23.50 -24.43
CA VAL A 419 24.15 24.93 -24.15
C VAL A 419 25.52 25.59 -24.31
N LEU A 420 25.55 26.87 -24.70
CA LEU A 420 26.78 27.66 -24.72
C LEU A 420 27.09 28.19 -23.33
N THR A 421 28.37 28.17 -22.96
CA THR A 421 28.85 28.85 -21.75
C THR A 421 28.75 30.37 -21.88
N SER A 422 28.43 31.03 -20.77
CA SER A 422 28.45 32.50 -20.68
C SER A 422 29.88 33.07 -20.75
N ALA A 423 30.01 34.40 -20.71
CA ALA A 423 31.31 35.06 -20.59
C ALA A 423 32.09 34.68 -19.30
N GLN A 424 31.39 34.20 -18.27
CA GLN A 424 31.94 33.70 -17.01
C GLN A 424 32.04 32.16 -16.99
N GLY A 425 31.85 31.48 -18.13
CA GLY A 425 31.93 30.02 -18.21
C GLY A 425 30.69 29.30 -17.68
N ALA A 426 29.63 30.02 -17.30
CA ALA A 426 28.46 29.43 -16.66
C ALA A 426 27.54 28.71 -17.65
N TYR A 427 26.93 27.61 -17.22
CA TYR A 427 25.97 26.80 -17.98
C TYR A 427 24.85 26.26 -17.07
N SER A 428 23.72 25.87 -17.66
CA SER A 428 22.55 25.34 -16.95
C SER A 428 21.71 24.41 -17.84
N PHE A 429 21.34 23.25 -17.29
CA PHE A 429 20.41 22.29 -17.89
C PHE A 429 19.21 22.04 -16.98
N VAL A 430 18.07 21.70 -17.59
CA VAL A 430 16.87 21.23 -16.89
C VAL A 430 16.64 19.77 -17.28
N VAL A 431 16.61 18.88 -16.29
CA VAL A 431 16.50 17.42 -16.50
C VAL A 431 15.22 16.85 -15.88
N PRO A 432 14.58 15.86 -16.53
CA PRO A 432 13.27 15.35 -16.14
C PRO A 432 13.30 14.22 -15.10
N ASP A 433 14.42 13.50 -14.99
CA ASP A 433 14.52 12.31 -14.13
C ASP A 433 15.61 12.48 -13.07
N ILE A 434 15.23 12.23 -11.82
CA ILE A 434 16.09 12.34 -10.63
C ILE A 434 16.68 10.99 -10.20
N SER A 435 16.25 9.90 -10.85
CA SER A 435 16.62 8.53 -10.49
C SER A 435 17.82 7.98 -11.27
N ILE A 436 18.38 8.78 -12.18
CA ILE A 436 19.55 8.44 -12.98
C ILE A 436 20.62 9.51 -12.86
N ASP A 437 21.88 9.12 -13.04
CA ASP A 437 22.98 10.07 -13.17
C ASP A 437 23.09 10.57 -14.63
N TYR A 438 23.66 11.76 -14.79
CA TYR A 438 23.95 12.36 -16.09
C TYR A 438 25.45 12.59 -16.27
N TYR A 439 25.88 12.77 -17.51
CA TYR A 439 27.25 13.15 -17.84
C TYR A 439 27.24 14.48 -18.59
N ILE A 440 28.35 15.21 -18.53
CA ILE A 440 28.54 16.42 -19.33
C ILE A 440 29.93 16.43 -19.97
N LYS A 441 30.05 17.09 -21.12
CA LYS A 441 31.33 17.40 -21.77
C LYS A 441 31.36 18.82 -22.27
N ALA A 442 32.52 19.47 -22.14
CA ALA A 442 32.79 20.76 -22.73
C ALA A 442 33.55 20.59 -24.06
N THR A 443 33.09 21.28 -25.10
CA THR A 443 33.71 21.36 -26.42
C THR A 443 34.17 22.81 -26.63
N PRO A 444 35.47 23.10 -26.47
CA PRO A 444 36.03 24.43 -26.67
C PRO A 444 35.76 24.98 -28.09
N ASN A 445 35.48 26.28 -28.19
CA ASN A 445 35.34 26.94 -29.49
C ASN A 445 36.71 27.30 -30.11
N SER A 446 36.69 27.88 -31.31
CA SER A 446 37.92 28.29 -32.02
C SER A 446 38.78 29.34 -31.31
N ASN A 447 38.21 30.11 -30.37
CA ASN A 447 38.96 31.10 -29.58
C ASN A 447 39.62 30.46 -28.34
N ASN A 448 39.23 29.24 -28.00
CA ASN A 448 39.78 28.42 -26.93
C ASN A 448 40.43 27.16 -27.52
N ASN A 449 41.09 27.30 -28.67
CA ASN A 449 41.68 26.19 -29.44
C ASN A 449 42.90 25.56 -28.75
N ASP A 450 43.37 26.15 -27.68
CA ASP A 450 44.40 25.62 -26.79
C ASP A 450 43.83 24.70 -25.70
N GLN A 451 42.50 24.63 -25.56
CA GLN A 451 41.80 23.69 -24.69
C GLN A 451 41.29 22.49 -25.50
N VAL A 452 41.19 21.32 -24.86
CA VAL A 452 40.65 20.11 -25.50
C VAL A 452 39.27 19.74 -24.98
N ILE A 453 38.54 18.93 -25.76
CA ILE A 453 37.25 18.38 -25.30
C ILE A 453 37.49 17.61 -24.00
N THR A 454 36.74 17.97 -22.97
CA THR A 454 36.92 17.47 -21.60
C THR A 454 35.56 17.11 -21.01
N TYR A 455 35.47 15.93 -20.41
CA TYR A 455 34.29 15.47 -19.68
C TYR A 455 34.33 15.96 -18.23
N TYR A 456 33.20 15.87 -17.53
CA TYR A 456 33.09 16.25 -16.12
C TYR A 456 34.25 15.67 -15.29
N ASN A 457 34.74 16.49 -14.35
CA ASN A 457 35.87 16.19 -13.47
C ASN A 457 37.22 15.95 -14.17
N GLY A 458 37.40 16.48 -15.38
CA GLY A 458 38.70 16.49 -16.06
C GLY A 458 39.03 15.19 -16.80
N SER A 459 38.02 14.39 -17.16
CA SER A 459 38.21 13.17 -17.95
C SER A 459 38.44 13.49 -19.43
N GLU A 460 39.43 12.83 -20.05
CA GLU A 460 39.77 13.10 -21.46
C GLU A 460 38.94 12.28 -22.44
N THR A 461 38.38 11.15 -21.98
CA THR A 461 37.62 10.19 -22.79
C THR A 461 36.21 9.98 -22.24
N ILE A 462 35.26 9.64 -23.13
CA ILE A 462 33.90 9.28 -22.75
C ILE A 462 33.85 8.02 -21.90
N GLN A 463 34.82 7.11 -22.06
CA GLN A 463 34.90 5.88 -21.29
C GLN A 463 35.23 6.15 -19.82
N SER A 464 36.12 7.10 -19.55
CA SER A 464 36.53 7.50 -18.19
C SER A 464 35.64 8.58 -17.57
N ALA A 465 34.68 9.15 -18.31
CA ALA A 465 33.83 10.24 -17.84
C ALA A 465 33.11 9.93 -16.51
N ASP A 466 33.23 10.85 -15.56
CA ASP A 466 32.54 10.80 -14.27
C ASP A 466 31.07 11.22 -14.41
N SER A 467 30.19 10.55 -13.66
CA SER A 467 28.77 10.89 -13.61
C SER A 467 28.52 12.04 -12.62
N ILE A 468 27.46 12.80 -12.85
CA ILE A 468 26.95 13.82 -11.94
C ILE A 468 25.82 13.18 -11.13
N PRO A 469 26.03 12.92 -9.83
CA PRO A 469 24.98 12.37 -8.98
C PRO A 469 23.90 13.44 -8.74
N ILE A 470 22.63 13.05 -8.88
CA ILE A 470 21.49 13.92 -8.62
C ILE A 470 21.05 13.79 -7.17
N LEU A 471 21.51 14.72 -6.33
CA LEU A 471 21.30 14.67 -4.88
C LEU A 471 20.22 15.66 -4.40
N THR A 472 20.01 16.75 -5.14
CA THR A 472 19.00 17.77 -4.81
C THR A 472 18.31 18.30 -6.07
N THR A 473 17.40 19.26 -5.92
CA THR A 473 16.75 19.95 -7.06
C THR A 473 17.68 20.86 -7.86
N ILE A 474 18.83 21.25 -7.29
CA ILE A 474 19.88 22.04 -7.96
C ILE A 474 21.24 21.38 -7.70
N ASN A 475 21.83 20.79 -8.73
CA ASN A 475 23.13 20.13 -8.64
C ASN A 475 24.18 21.00 -9.32
N ILE A 476 25.29 21.26 -8.61
CA ILE A 476 26.38 22.12 -9.10
C ILE A 476 27.53 21.24 -9.60
N ALA A 477 27.89 21.36 -10.87
CA ALA A 477 28.90 20.57 -11.55
C ALA A 477 29.98 21.47 -12.19
N ASN A 478 30.86 22.04 -11.37
CA ASN A 478 31.97 22.84 -11.87
C ASN A 478 33.14 21.93 -12.30
N PHE A 479 33.81 22.25 -13.40
CA PHE A 479 35.02 21.52 -13.82
C PHE A 479 35.92 22.38 -14.72
N ASN A 480 37.19 21.98 -14.81
CA ASN A 480 38.18 22.61 -15.67
C ASN A 480 38.39 21.77 -16.92
N THR A 481 38.64 22.44 -18.04
CA THR A 481 39.16 21.82 -19.27
C THR A 481 40.66 21.58 -19.14
N ILE A 482 41.18 20.77 -20.07
CA ILE A 482 42.58 20.39 -20.15
C ILE A 482 43.26 21.18 -21.27
N ASP A 483 44.48 21.64 -21.01
CA ASP A 483 45.31 22.28 -22.03
C ASP A 483 45.83 21.25 -23.05
N THR A 484 45.88 21.66 -24.31
CA THR A 484 46.77 21.05 -25.29
C THR A 484 48.22 21.21 -24.81
N ALA A 485 48.99 20.12 -24.72
CA ALA A 485 50.39 20.24 -24.33
C ALA A 485 51.14 21.10 -25.35
N SER A 486 52.00 22.01 -24.88
CA SER A 486 52.83 22.84 -25.76
C SER A 486 53.76 21.96 -26.61
N ALA A 487 53.36 21.77 -27.87
CA ALA A 487 54.05 21.08 -28.94
C ALA A 487 55.44 21.69 -29.24
N THR A 488 56.45 21.37 -28.44
CA THR A 488 57.83 21.91 -28.58
C THR A 488 58.77 20.97 -29.34
N GLY A 489 58.39 19.71 -29.52
CA GLY A 489 59.16 18.74 -30.29
C GLY A 489 58.93 18.86 -31.80
N GLY A 490 59.94 18.49 -32.60
CA GLY A 490 59.89 18.60 -34.07
C GLY A 490 59.22 17.41 -34.77
N LYS A 491 58.67 16.44 -34.03
CA LYS A 491 58.22 15.15 -34.58
C LYS A 491 56.70 15.02 -34.65
N SER A 492 56.23 14.04 -35.44
CA SER A 492 54.81 13.76 -35.61
C SER A 492 54.48 12.28 -35.67
N ILE A 493 53.25 11.96 -35.28
CA ILE A 493 52.62 10.64 -35.45
C ILE A 493 51.32 10.88 -36.20
N GLY A 494 51.10 10.17 -37.30
CA GLY A 494 49.92 10.35 -38.13
C GLY A 494 49.60 9.11 -38.95
N GLY A 495 48.43 9.13 -39.59
CA GLY A 495 47.98 7.98 -40.34
C GLY A 495 46.52 8.08 -40.76
N THR A 496 45.93 6.91 -40.96
CA THR A 496 44.51 6.74 -41.29
C THR A 496 43.84 5.79 -40.31
N VAL A 497 42.64 6.14 -39.84
CA VAL A 497 41.73 5.23 -39.15
C VAL A 497 40.71 4.72 -40.16
N GLY A 498 40.46 3.43 -40.15
CA GLY A 498 39.42 2.80 -40.94
C GLY A 498 38.68 1.71 -40.18
N VAL A 499 37.62 1.19 -40.81
CA VAL A 499 36.83 0.05 -40.35
C VAL A 499 36.78 -1.04 -41.42
N GLY A 500 36.49 -2.27 -41.03
CA GLY A 500 36.42 -3.43 -41.93
C GLY A 500 37.78 -4.03 -42.26
N THR A 501 37.99 -5.31 -41.93
CA THR A 501 39.26 -6.03 -42.14
C THR A 501 39.58 -6.24 -43.61
N ASP A 502 38.55 -6.50 -44.42
CA ASP A 502 38.71 -6.93 -45.81
C ASP A 502 38.64 -5.74 -46.80
N ASN A 503 37.99 -4.65 -46.39
CA ASN A 503 37.87 -3.39 -47.12
C ASN A 503 38.08 -2.23 -46.13
N PHE A 504 39.34 -1.84 -45.92
CA PHE A 504 39.71 -0.74 -45.02
C PHE A 504 39.02 0.55 -45.48
N THR A 505 37.87 0.84 -44.89
CA THR A 505 37.04 1.99 -45.23
C THR A 505 37.40 3.11 -44.27
N PRO A 506 37.87 4.28 -44.75
CA PRO A 506 38.22 5.38 -43.87
C PRO A 506 37.07 5.79 -42.96
N TYR A 507 37.38 6.14 -41.73
CA TYR A 507 36.38 6.45 -40.72
C TYR A 507 36.63 7.83 -40.09
N ALA A 508 35.76 8.78 -40.47
CA ALA A 508 35.79 10.17 -40.06
C ALA A 508 35.20 10.39 -38.66
N ASP A 509 35.44 11.58 -38.10
CA ASP A 509 34.89 12.06 -36.83
C ASP A 509 35.24 11.18 -35.62
N VAL A 510 36.35 10.45 -35.69
CA VAL A 510 36.91 9.71 -34.56
C VAL A 510 37.94 10.59 -33.88
N ARG A 511 37.65 10.97 -32.63
CA ARG A 511 38.64 11.65 -31.80
C ARG A 511 39.61 10.64 -31.19
N LEU A 512 40.88 10.83 -31.51
CA LEU A 512 42.01 10.09 -30.99
C LEU A 512 42.75 10.95 -29.97
N ILE A 513 43.24 10.31 -28.91
CA ILE A 513 43.97 10.96 -27.82
C ILE A 513 45.35 10.31 -27.72
N LEU A 514 46.40 11.12 -27.75
CA LEU A 514 47.77 10.69 -27.59
C LEU A 514 48.20 10.88 -26.14
N LYS A 515 48.60 9.79 -25.48
CA LYS A 515 49.20 9.81 -24.13
C LYS A 515 50.65 9.37 -24.18
N ASP A 516 51.48 9.90 -23.29
CA ASP A 516 52.85 9.42 -23.13
C ASP A 516 52.93 8.15 -22.27
N ASN A 517 54.14 7.62 -22.08
CA ASN A 517 54.38 6.41 -21.29
C ASN A 517 54.04 6.55 -19.79
N SER A 518 53.80 7.77 -19.28
CA SER A 518 53.30 8.00 -17.92
C SER A 518 51.76 8.04 -17.84
N GLY A 519 51.08 7.96 -18.98
CA GLY A 519 49.63 8.12 -19.08
C GLY A 519 49.17 9.57 -19.14
N THR A 520 50.10 10.52 -19.28
CA THR A 520 49.79 11.95 -19.36
C THR A 520 49.27 12.30 -20.74
N PHE A 521 48.20 13.10 -20.80
CA PHE A 521 47.66 13.64 -22.05
C PHE A 521 48.68 14.53 -22.76
N ILE A 522 48.90 14.30 -24.05
CA ILE A 522 49.84 15.07 -24.88
C ILE A 522 49.09 15.87 -25.95
N ASN A 523 48.27 15.22 -26.76
CA ASN A 523 47.62 15.84 -27.91
C ASN A 523 46.35 15.06 -28.29
N ASP A 524 45.43 15.68 -29.01
CA ASP A 524 44.29 15.00 -29.64
C ASP A 524 44.22 15.29 -31.13
N ALA A 525 43.51 14.44 -31.87
CA ALA A 525 43.28 14.61 -33.29
C ALA A 525 41.93 14.00 -33.65
N ILE A 526 41.16 14.68 -34.49
CA ILE A 526 39.91 14.15 -35.04
C ILE A 526 40.19 13.70 -36.47
N THR A 527 39.75 12.49 -36.81
CA THR A 527 39.91 11.99 -38.18
C THR A 527 39.05 12.78 -39.16
N ASP A 528 39.64 13.20 -40.28
CA ASP A 528 38.92 13.90 -41.34
C ASP A 528 37.99 12.95 -42.14
N ASP A 529 37.28 13.48 -43.14
CA ASP A 529 36.40 12.71 -44.04
C ASP A 529 37.09 11.52 -44.73
N ASN A 530 38.42 11.55 -44.82
CA ASN A 530 39.26 10.49 -45.37
C ASN A 530 39.93 9.64 -44.29
N GLY A 531 39.42 9.69 -43.06
CA GLY A 531 39.93 8.96 -41.89
C GLY A 531 41.32 9.40 -41.44
N LYS A 532 41.89 10.49 -41.98
CA LYS A 532 43.27 10.89 -41.68
C LYS A 532 43.36 11.64 -40.36
N PHE A 533 44.40 11.36 -39.59
CA PHE A 533 44.72 12.06 -38.37
C PHE A 533 46.21 12.38 -38.32
N LYS A 534 46.59 13.40 -37.53
CA LYS A 534 48.00 13.70 -37.25
C LYS A 534 48.17 14.44 -35.93
N PHE A 535 49.05 13.92 -35.10
CA PHE A 535 49.60 14.56 -33.90
C PHE A 535 50.94 15.22 -34.25
N TYR A 536 51.16 16.44 -33.76
CA TYR A 536 52.37 17.22 -33.99
C TYR A 536 53.05 17.59 -32.67
N GLY A 537 54.27 18.12 -32.73
CA GLY A 537 54.92 18.68 -31.54
C GLY A 537 55.67 17.69 -30.67
N LEU A 538 55.91 16.48 -31.18
CA LEU A 538 56.32 15.34 -30.36
C LEU A 538 57.83 15.27 -30.19
N SER A 539 58.25 14.74 -29.05
CA SER A 539 59.65 14.46 -28.72
C SER A 539 59.95 12.96 -28.86
N ASP A 540 61.19 12.56 -28.58
CA ASP A 540 61.53 11.13 -28.47
C ASP A 540 60.79 10.52 -27.28
N GLY A 541 60.19 9.35 -27.49
CA GLY A 541 59.38 8.71 -26.46
C GLY A 541 58.42 7.66 -27.02
N SER A 542 57.75 6.96 -26.10
CA SER A 542 56.67 6.02 -26.41
C SER A 542 55.33 6.68 -26.10
N TYR A 543 54.40 6.53 -27.04
CA TYR A 543 53.07 7.12 -26.96
C TYR A 543 51.99 6.08 -27.23
N THR A 544 50.87 6.16 -26.52
CA THR A 544 49.69 5.30 -26.72
C THR A 544 48.55 6.09 -27.34
N ILE A 545 47.87 5.51 -28.33
CA ILE A 545 46.76 6.16 -29.06
C ILE A 545 45.42 5.63 -28.57
N PHE A 546 44.74 6.44 -27.78
CA PHE A 546 43.42 6.17 -27.22
C PHE A 546 42.32 6.64 -28.19
N VAL A 547 41.13 6.07 -28.06
CA VAL A 547 39.93 6.49 -28.80
C VAL A 547 38.89 7.03 -27.82
N ASP A 548 38.34 8.22 -28.10
CA ASP A 548 37.22 8.80 -27.37
C ASP A 548 35.88 8.32 -27.98
N LYS A 549 35.53 7.05 -27.72
CA LYS A 549 34.32 6.42 -28.27
C LYS A 549 33.79 5.33 -27.36
N ILE A 550 32.50 5.38 -27.04
CA ILE A 550 31.85 4.39 -26.18
C ILE A 550 32.03 2.97 -26.72
N GLY A 551 32.32 2.02 -25.82
CA GLY A 551 32.53 0.62 -26.15
C GLY A 551 33.96 0.26 -26.56
N ILE A 552 34.85 1.24 -26.79
CA ILE A 552 36.26 0.98 -27.07
C ILE A 552 37.05 0.85 -25.76
N ASP A 553 37.76 -0.25 -25.61
CA ASP A 553 38.72 -0.52 -24.53
C ASP A 553 40.09 0.06 -24.87
N ASN A 554 40.47 1.11 -24.14
CA ASN A 554 41.75 1.79 -24.31
C ASN A 554 42.92 1.10 -23.59
N GLU A 555 42.67 0.06 -22.78
CA GLU A 555 43.76 -0.77 -22.23
C GLU A 555 44.49 -1.56 -23.33
N LEU A 556 43.84 -1.73 -24.48
CA LEU A 556 44.39 -2.37 -25.68
C LEU A 556 44.94 -1.36 -26.70
N ALA A 557 45.07 -0.09 -26.33
CA ALA A 557 45.51 0.98 -27.22
C ALA A 557 46.91 0.70 -27.83
N PRO A 558 47.09 0.90 -29.14
CA PRO A 558 48.39 0.67 -29.78
C PRO A 558 49.42 1.71 -29.31
N MET A 559 50.66 1.23 -29.13
CA MET A 559 51.80 2.05 -28.75
C MET A 559 52.71 2.32 -29.96
N VAL A 560 53.19 3.56 -30.07
CA VAL A 560 54.10 4.03 -31.11
C VAL A 560 55.32 4.66 -30.43
N THR A 561 56.52 4.23 -30.80
CA THR A 561 57.78 4.78 -30.28
C THR A 561 58.45 5.66 -31.34
N LEU A 562 58.77 6.89 -30.96
CA LEU A 562 59.62 7.80 -31.72
C LEU A 562 61.04 7.76 -31.16
N THR A 563 62.00 7.46 -32.03
CA THR A 563 63.43 7.43 -31.70
C THR A 563 64.16 8.60 -32.34
N ALA A 564 65.36 8.94 -31.87
CA ALA A 564 66.20 9.99 -32.45
C ALA A 564 66.38 9.87 -33.98
N ALA A 565 66.43 8.63 -34.51
CA ALA A 565 66.58 8.35 -35.93
C ALA A 565 65.29 8.56 -36.77
N GLN A 566 64.12 8.58 -36.14
CA GLN A 566 62.82 8.73 -36.80
C GLN A 566 62.29 10.15 -36.56
N GLN A 567 62.23 10.96 -37.62
CA GLN A 567 61.67 12.31 -37.56
C GLN A 567 60.13 12.31 -37.48
N SER A 568 59.45 11.31 -38.06
CA SER A 568 58.00 11.14 -37.95
C SER A 568 57.54 9.69 -38.21
N GLN A 569 56.33 9.37 -37.75
CA GLN A 569 55.59 8.14 -38.03
C GLN A 569 54.20 8.50 -38.57
N ASP A 570 54.14 9.01 -39.80
CA ASP A 570 52.94 9.63 -40.39
C ASP A 570 52.13 8.72 -41.33
N THR A 571 52.45 7.42 -41.37
CA THR A 571 51.83 6.47 -42.31
C THR A 571 51.12 5.31 -41.60
N LEU A 572 50.74 5.51 -40.34
CA LEU A 572 50.04 4.49 -39.56
C LEU A 572 48.71 4.11 -40.23
N ARG A 573 48.38 2.83 -40.14
CA ARG A 573 47.05 2.32 -40.50
C ARG A 573 46.42 1.76 -39.25
N LEU A 574 45.37 2.41 -38.75
CA LEU A 574 44.67 2.00 -37.55
C LEU A 574 43.30 1.42 -37.95
N LEU A 575 43.03 0.19 -37.54
CA LEU A 575 41.74 -0.47 -37.74
C LEU A 575 40.93 -0.34 -36.45
N LEU A 576 39.81 0.39 -36.50
CA LEU A 576 38.88 0.54 -35.40
C LEU A 576 37.91 -0.64 -35.41
N HIS A 577 38.06 -1.54 -34.45
CA HIS A 577 37.09 -2.62 -34.20
C HIS A 577 35.93 -2.09 -33.35
N SER A 578 34.91 -2.93 -33.16
CA SER A 578 33.78 -2.60 -32.29
C SER A 578 34.17 -2.42 -30.81
N TYR A 579 35.33 -2.95 -30.40
CA TYR A 579 35.77 -2.96 -28.99
C TYR A 579 37.18 -2.44 -28.75
N TYR A 580 38.04 -2.29 -29.76
CA TYR A 580 39.44 -1.85 -29.56
C TYR A 580 40.02 -1.23 -30.84
N LEU A 581 41.17 -0.58 -30.71
CA LEU A 581 41.93 -0.02 -31.82
C LEU A 581 43.14 -0.92 -32.12
N GLU A 582 43.33 -1.30 -33.38
CA GLU A 582 44.48 -2.10 -33.83
C GLU A 582 45.38 -1.28 -34.74
N MET A 583 46.70 -1.37 -34.57
CA MET A 583 47.67 -0.81 -35.52
C MET A 583 48.13 -1.89 -36.51
N LEU A 584 47.77 -1.71 -37.79
CA LEU A 584 48.19 -2.58 -38.88
C LEU A 584 49.64 -2.25 -39.27
N SER A 585 50.55 -3.23 -39.21
CA SER A 585 51.95 -3.03 -39.55
C SER A 585 52.14 -2.70 -41.04
N ALA A 586 52.91 -1.65 -41.35
CA ALA A 586 53.39 -1.38 -42.71
C ALA A 586 54.45 -2.44 -43.09
N ASN A 587 54.14 -3.22 -44.14
CA ASN A 587 54.94 -4.30 -44.71
C ASN A 587 55.11 -5.55 -43.84
N THR A 588 54.26 -6.55 -44.07
CA THR A 588 54.75 -7.93 -44.21
C THR A 588 53.75 -8.75 -45.02
N THR A 589 54.31 -9.57 -45.92
CA THR A 589 53.76 -10.84 -46.41
C THR A 589 52.76 -11.43 -45.44
N VAL A 590 51.63 -11.91 -45.98
CA VAL A 590 50.57 -12.65 -45.28
C VAL A 590 51.15 -13.39 -44.08
N LYS A 591 50.82 -12.90 -42.89
CA LYS A 591 51.08 -13.61 -41.63
C LYS A 591 50.23 -14.87 -41.71
N VAL A 592 50.80 -15.95 -42.24
CA VAL A 592 50.21 -17.27 -42.11
C VAL A 592 50.08 -17.47 -40.60
N LEU A 593 48.83 -17.54 -40.11
CA LEU A 593 48.59 -17.89 -38.72
C LEU A 593 49.35 -19.19 -38.47
N ASN A 594 50.18 -19.23 -37.43
CA ASN A 594 50.86 -20.47 -37.05
C ASN A 594 49.85 -21.57 -36.63
N VAL A 595 48.55 -21.25 -36.58
CA VAL A 595 47.46 -22.21 -36.41
C VAL A 595 46.47 -22.06 -37.58
N GLN A 596 46.24 -23.13 -38.34
CA GLN A 596 45.31 -23.09 -39.50
C GLN A 596 43.91 -23.62 -39.19
N ASN A 597 43.78 -24.63 -38.33
CA ASN A 597 42.50 -25.20 -37.93
C ASN A 597 42.45 -25.27 -36.41
N ILE A 598 41.35 -24.81 -35.81
CA ILE A 598 41.05 -25.07 -34.39
C ILE A 598 39.62 -25.59 -34.27
N ALA A 599 39.46 -26.76 -33.66
CA ALA A 599 38.17 -27.36 -33.37
C ALA A 599 38.04 -27.62 -31.88
N ILE A 600 36.89 -27.24 -31.31
CA ILE A 600 36.60 -27.41 -29.89
C ILE A 600 35.24 -28.09 -29.76
N TYR A 601 35.23 -29.31 -29.25
CA TYR A 601 34.01 -30.13 -29.21
C TYR A 601 34.03 -31.19 -28.09
N PRO A 602 32.84 -31.67 -27.67
CA PRO A 602 31.53 -31.12 -27.99
C PRO A 602 31.31 -29.76 -27.33
N ASN A 603 30.55 -28.88 -27.97
CA ASN A 603 30.06 -27.64 -27.36
C ASN A 603 28.54 -27.57 -27.58
N PRO A 604 27.68 -27.73 -26.55
CA PRO A 604 27.99 -27.77 -25.11
C PRO A 604 28.77 -29.01 -24.60
N ILE A 605 29.61 -28.81 -23.59
CA ILE A 605 30.44 -29.83 -22.94
C ILE A 605 29.70 -30.40 -21.72
N GLN A 606 29.68 -31.72 -21.58
CA GLN A 606 29.10 -32.42 -20.40
C GLN A 606 30.15 -33.10 -19.53
N THR A 607 31.10 -33.81 -20.15
CA THR A 607 32.10 -34.61 -19.43
C THR A 607 33.52 -34.25 -19.84
N THR A 608 33.84 -34.40 -21.13
CA THR A 608 35.18 -34.17 -21.68
C THR A 608 35.17 -33.13 -22.79
N LEU A 609 36.17 -32.24 -22.78
CA LEU A 609 36.45 -31.24 -23.80
C LEU A 609 37.61 -31.70 -24.68
N THR A 610 37.43 -31.68 -26.00
CA THR A 610 38.50 -31.91 -26.97
C THR A 610 38.87 -30.60 -27.64
N ILE A 611 40.16 -30.28 -27.68
CA ILE A 611 40.74 -29.13 -28.38
C ILE A 611 41.72 -29.67 -29.42
N GLU A 612 41.42 -29.47 -30.69
CA GLU A 612 42.29 -29.82 -31.82
C GLU A 612 42.83 -28.56 -32.48
N TYR A 613 44.12 -28.54 -32.78
CA TYR A 613 44.74 -27.43 -33.50
C TYR A 613 45.95 -27.85 -34.36
N ASP A 614 46.13 -27.18 -35.50
CA ASP A 614 47.21 -27.49 -36.46
C ASP A 614 48.30 -26.42 -36.44
N LEU A 615 49.50 -26.77 -35.92
CA LEU A 615 50.64 -25.86 -35.89
C LEU A 615 51.43 -25.87 -37.21
N VAL A 616 51.54 -24.71 -37.86
CA VAL A 616 52.31 -24.53 -39.11
C VAL A 616 53.82 -24.55 -38.85
N ALA A 617 54.26 -24.14 -37.65
CA ALA A 617 55.65 -24.14 -37.21
C ALA A 617 55.73 -24.47 -35.70
N SER A 618 56.92 -24.88 -35.24
CA SER A 618 57.13 -25.21 -33.82
C SER A 618 57.08 -23.93 -32.97
N ALA A 619 56.17 -23.86 -31.99
CA ALA A 619 55.90 -22.66 -31.19
C ALA A 619 55.66 -22.97 -29.70
N ASN A 620 55.81 -21.96 -28.84
CA ASN A 620 55.40 -22.07 -27.44
C ASN A 620 53.89 -21.86 -27.35
N ILE A 621 53.17 -22.86 -26.83
CA ILE A 621 51.72 -22.87 -26.78
C ILE A 621 51.27 -22.77 -25.33
N ASN A 622 50.32 -21.88 -25.05
CA ASN A 622 49.65 -21.76 -23.77
C ASN A 622 48.12 -21.86 -23.97
N ILE A 623 47.46 -22.79 -23.27
CA ILE A 623 46.02 -23.04 -23.38
C ILE A 623 45.38 -22.81 -22.01
N ASP A 624 44.50 -21.82 -21.92
CA ASP A 624 43.76 -21.47 -20.70
C ASP A 624 42.25 -21.64 -20.88
N ILE A 625 41.56 -21.98 -19.80
CA ILE A 625 40.12 -21.79 -19.64
C ILE A 625 39.90 -20.52 -18.81
N LEU A 626 39.06 -19.62 -19.30
CA LEU A 626 38.69 -18.36 -18.66
C LEU A 626 37.20 -18.35 -18.27
N ASP A 627 36.85 -17.73 -17.15
CA ASP A 627 35.46 -17.39 -16.83
C ASP A 627 34.96 -16.16 -17.62
N VAL A 628 33.69 -15.80 -17.46
CA VAL A 628 33.06 -14.65 -18.17
C VAL A 628 33.69 -13.30 -17.85
N ASN A 629 34.44 -13.21 -16.75
CA ASN A 629 35.16 -12.00 -16.35
C ASN A 629 36.62 -12.03 -16.83
N GLY A 630 37.00 -13.02 -17.65
CA GLY A 630 38.35 -13.16 -18.22
C GLY A 630 39.39 -13.73 -17.24
N ARG A 631 38.99 -14.16 -16.04
CA ARG A 631 39.91 -14.76 -15.08
C ARG A 631 40.25 -16.19 -15.49
N ILE A 632 41.53 -16.54 -15.44
CA ILE A 632 42.01 -17.90 -15.70
C ILE A 632 41.48 -18.82 -14.61
N VAL A 633 40.57 -19.72 -14.99
CA VAL A 633 40.04 -20.76 -14.10
C VAL A 633 40.88 -22.03 -14.17
N LYS A 634 41.55 -22.30 -15.30
CA LYS A 634 42.50 -23.41 -15.43
C LYS A 634 43.49 -23.21 -16.57
N ASN A 635 44.77 -23.52 -16.33
CA ASN A 635 45.77 -23.69 -17.39
C ASN A 635 45.78 -25.17 -17.80
N LEU A 636 45.51 -25.44 -19.08
CA LEU A 636 45.45 -26.80 -19.63
C LEU A 636 46.81 -27.27 -20.12
N LYS A 637 47.60 -26.34 -20.68
CA LYS A 637 48.89 -26.66 -21.29
C LYS A 637 49.75 -25.40 -21.43
N ASN A 638 51.04 -25.51 -21.16
CA ASN A 638 52.03 -24.46 -21.39
C ASN A 638 53.39 -25.09 -21.76
N GLU A 639 53.61 -25.36 -23.04
CA GLU A 639 54.80 -26.07 -23.52
C GLU A 639 55.18 -25.68 -24.95
N ARG A 640 56.43 -25.94 -25.34
CA ARG A 640 56.86 -25.84 -26.73
C ARG A 640 56.44 -27.07 -27.51
N GLN A 641 55.73 -26.89 -28.61
CA GLN A 641 55.28 -27.99 -29.47
C GLN A 641 55.87 -27.89 -30.87
N ASN A 642 56.07 -29.05 -31.51
CA ASN A 642 56.52 -29.12 -32.89
C ASN A 642 55.39 -28.76 -33.87
N ALA A 643 55.74 -28.41 -35.10
CA ALA A 643 54.76 -28.27 -36.18
C ALA A 643 53.97 -29.57 -36.41
N GLY A 644 52.68 -29.47 -36.76
CA GLY A 644 51.77 -30.59 -36.99
C GLY A 644 50.45 -30.46 -36.23
N ASN A 645 49.60 -31.48 -36.35
CA ASN A 645 48.29 -31.53 -35.70
C ASN A 645 48.44 -31.96 -34.24
N HIS A 646 47.75 -31.26 -33.35
CA HIS A 646 47.74 -31.52 -31.91
C HIS A 646 46.31 -31.68 -31.40
N GLN A 647 46.15 -32.53 -30.40
CA GLN A 647 44.88 -32.76 -29.71
C GLN A 647 45.13 -32.74 -28.20
N HIS A 648 44.29 -32.02 -27.46
CA HIS A 648 44.24 -32.05 -26.01
C HIS A 648 42.84 -32.48 -25.55
N LEU A 649 42.78 -33.49 -24.68
CA LEU A 649 41.56 -33.89 -24.01
C LEU A 649 41.60 -33.43 -22.55
N GLU A 650 40.56 -32.71 -22.14
CA GLU A 650 40.38 -32.26 -20.76
C GLU A 650 39.10 -32.86 -20.17
N ASP A 651 39.20 -33.50 -19.02
CA ASP A 651 38.07 -34.02 -18.25
C ASP A 651 37.48 -32.89 -17.38
N ILE A 652 36.44 -32.23 -17.90
CA ILE A 652 35.76 -31.10 -17.22
C ILE A 652 35.03 -31.58 -15.97
N SER A 653 34.58 -32.84 -15.92
CA SER A 653 33.82 -33.39 -14.80
C SER A 653 34.64 -33.49 -13.49
N LYS A 654 35.96 -33.65 -13.57
CA LYS A 654 36.86 -33.78 -12.41
C LYS A 654 37.25 -32.47 -11.74
N ASN A 655 36.86 -31.34 -12.33
CA ASN A 655 37.34 -30.01 -11.93
C ASN A 655 36.23 -29.11 -11.35
N ASN A 656 35.03 -29.64 -11.09
CA ASN A 656 33.88 -28.92 -10.52
C ASN A 656 33.56 -27.58 -11.22
N PHE A 657 33.68 -27.51 -12.55
CA PHE A 657 33.29 -26.29 -13.29
C PHE A 657 31.77 -26.06 -13.16
N PRO A 658 31.31 -24.91 -12.61
CA PRO A 658 29.89 -24.57 -12.61
C PRO A 658 29.29 -24.51 -14.01
N ASN A 659 27.99 -24.78 -14.12
CA ASN A 659 27.25 -24.59 -15.37
C ASN A 659 27.37 -23.14 -15.82
N GLY A 660 27.78 -22.92 -17.07
CA GLY A 660 28.02 -21.55 -17.52
C GLY A 660 28.78 -21.45 -18.82
N ILE A 661 29.03 -20.20 -19.21
CA ILE A 661 29.83 -19.83 -20.36
C ILE A 661 31.28 -19.68 -19.90
N TYR A 662 32.19 -20.28 -20.65
CA TYR A 662 33.64 -20.12 -20.47
C TYR A 662 34.30 -19.82 -21.81
N PHE A 663 35.56 -19.44 -21.78
CA PHE A 663 36.35 -19.19 -22.98
C PHE A 663 37.65 -19.99 -22.95
N ILE A 664 37.96 -20.68 -24.03
CA ILE A 664 39.29 -21.25 -24.27
C ILE A 664 40.16 -20.18 -24.90
N ARG A 665 41.26 -19.83 -24.25
CA ARG A 665 42.30 -18.95 -24.78
C ARG A 665 43.51 -19.79 -25.18
N LEU A 666 43.78 -19.88 -26.49
CA LEU A 666 44.97 -20.48 -27.06
C LEU A 666 45.94 -19.36 -27.45
N GLN A 667 47.06 -19.28 -26.75
CA GLN A 667 48.14 -18.35 -27.04
C GLN A 667 49.32 -19.10 -27.67
N PHE A 668 49.88 -18.53 -28.73
CA PHE A 668 51.08 -19.04 -29.39
C PHE A 668 51.95 -17.86 -29.83
N ASP A 669 53.18 -17.79 -29.31
CA ASP A 669 54.05 -16.62 -29.39
C ASP A 669 53.30 -15.32 -28.98
N ASN A 670 53.17 -14.35 -29.90
CA ASN A 670 52.46 -13.06 -29.67
C ASN A 670 51.01 -13.08 -30.16
N GLN A 671 50.42 -14.24 -30.44
CA GLN A 671 49.05 -14.36 -30.93
C GLN A 671 48.16 -15.03 -29.92
N ILE A 672 46.91 -14.56 -29.83
CA ILE A 672 45.91 -15.09 -28.91
C ILE A 672 44.65 -15.38 -29.72
N LEU A 673 44.12 -16.59 -29.58
CA LEU A 673 42.85 -17.01 -30.16
C LEU A 673 41.92 -17.45 -29.04
N THR A 674 40.70 -16.92 -29.05
CA THR A 674 39.70 -17.21 -28.02
C THR A 674 38.46 -17.87 -28.62
N LYS A 675 37.94 -18.92 -27.97
CA LYS A 675 36.72 -19.63 -28.39
C LYS A 675 35.78 -19.82 -27.21
N LYS A 676 34.51 -19.48 -27.41
CA LYS A 676 33.44 -19.70 -26.43
C LYS A 676 33.10 -21.17 -26.29
N ILE A 677 32.97 -21.64 -25.07
CA ILE A 677 32.47 -22.97 -24.71
C ILE A 677 31.33 -22.85 -23.69
N ILE A 678 30.43 -23.83 -23.67
CA ILE A 678 29.32 -23.92 -22.72
C ILE A 678 29.49 -25.20 -21.91
N VAL A 679 29.61 -25.10 -20.59
CA VAL A 679 29.66 -26.25 -19.69
C VAL A 679 28.25 -26.49 -19.13
N LYS A 680 27.76 -27.73 -19.26
CA LYS A 680 26.50 -28.20 -18.68
C LYS A 680 26.78 -29.38 -17.75
N GLY A 681 26.34 -29.26 -16.51
CA GLY A 681 26.37 -30.32 -15.52
C GLY A 681 25.42 -31.45 -15.91
N GLN A 682 25.76 -32.67 -15.48
CA GLN A 682 24.87 -33.82 -15.57
C GLN A 682 23.62 -33.66 -14.74
#